data_AF-A0A084Q818-F1
#
_entry.id   AF-A0A084Q818-F1
#
_cell.length_a   1.000
_cell.length_b   1.000
_cell.length_c   1.000
_cell.angle_alpha   90.00
_cell.angle_beta   90.00
_cell.angle_gamma   90.00
#
_symmetry.space_group_name_H-M   'P 1'
#
loop_
_entity.id
_entity.type
_entity.pdbx_description
1 polymer ?
#
loop_
_entity_poly.entity_id
_entity_poly.type
_entity_poly.pdbx_seq_one_letter_code
_entity_poly.pdbx_strand_id
1 'polypeptide(L)'
;MRLINVDKLRPQEFLDDQIPAYAILSHTWGSDLEEITLRDVEQGNIDKPGAGSVKLRGCCEQARMDGFKYVWVDTCCINKTDLVELSEAINSIFRWYKKAAVCYAYLSDVPSNQNPRDDASHFRRSKWFGRGWTLQELLAPERLVFYSSGWRPLGTKIQLSAVIESVTGIPRLFLKGINHLRTASVAQRMSWAAQRDTKRKEDLAYCLLGIFGITMPMIYGEGGSQAFFRLQEQIMRNTRDHSILAWGLGGREPSTSGMTRSTAKGFLAAAPSDFTNSRSIVPRDQPATYLDALEISGGSLSVSLSLIETSDATIGLLNCGPEDDTRQMVGIPLTKVVLGESDIYLRLVEYPSVLRPTTTSGGLRKRIHVENATRLSSQGSEQLCWIYDDDDFAEIHLELVEVVPHSSWDKERAVLLSTLQPNGSSTHPIIIRLHHDENHSQDFILILEFEKQGAYIEACSSLAICSRDASLEGLAEKLHHVTRRASSMKAANNGFLNLQVTTEPIPGRWMLTIRPEAMLYPPDVTINVNVELQKPHWTLDIEGILHREKLWSELQQIDYDEETYELKQICGQPPLLWASENGHIEIVKLLRDNGTNVATASNGNRTPLIAALEKGHSDVAQLLLATILQVYLNPIGEYDRNPLGWVAEKEHEARSKGKDIHTALSYATNAGSEIVVQLLLRNSERQASKGSDELNENQIREYANMRVERNPLLKRFFKSQPKYIQDMVRKVSAFDGTPLAAHKEQIVTISVHQQVIYCNDSSSMRHEGRWQAQRELIRRIAMLTAYILPKEQGVALQFINQDVGSYANLPLNRISQMIDTMSKLKDLKRPLLITVMTDSIPNGEDQDEFVNTIVECGDKLEAAGMPRESVKFMIGQIGSVKRATRFLEGLRNDPRIATVAYVTKDRLDERFNSLRHENPDGLDPWLVETLFSPLQDRGKISPVYA
;
A
#
# COMPACT_ATOMS: atom_id res chain seq x y z
N MET A 1 38.84 -6.13 39.07
CA MET A 1 38.25 -7.35 38.43
C MET A 1 38.02 -8.42 39.49
N ARG A 2 36.86 -9.09 39.47
CA ARG A 2 36.56 -10.22 40.38
C ARG A 2 36.77 -11.57 39.68
N LEU A 3 37.33 -12.55 40.37
CA LEU A 3 37.58 -13.92 39.90
C LEU A 3 37.12 -14.93 40.95
N ILE A 4 36.63 -16.10 40.54
CA ILE A 4 36.27 -17.18 41.47
C ILE A 4 37.47 -18.09 41.70
N ASN A 5 37.83 -18.30 42.96
CA ASN A 5 38.82 -19.31 43.33
C ASN A 5 38.24 -20.72 43.16
N VAL A 6 38.90 -21.58 42.36
CA VAL A 6 38.32 -22.88 41.94
C VAL A 6 38.13 -23.87 43.09
N ASP A 7 38.93 -23.76 44.16
CA ASP A 7 38.91 -24.68 45.31
C ASP A 7 37.93 -24.20 46.40
N LYS A 8 37.84 -22.89 46.62
CA LYS A 8 36.93 -22.29 47.61
C LYS A 8 35.53 -22.00 47.07
N LEU A 9 35.37 -21.96 45.75
CA LEU A 9 34.16 -21.53 45.04
C LEU A 9 33.59 -20.21 45.59
N ARG A 10 34.49 -19.23 45.79
CA ARG A 10 34.17 -17.88 46.27
C ARG A 10 34.84 -16.81 45.38
N PRO A 11 34.21 -15.64 45.20
CA PRO A 11 34.84 -14.53 44.51
C PRO A 11 36.01 -13.97 45.32
N GLN A 12 37.01 -13.46 44.61
CA GLN A 12 38.13 -12.69 45.12
C GLN A 12 38.40 -11.54 44.15
N GLU A 13 38.67 -10.36 44.67
CA GLU A 13 38.90 -9.14 43.89
C GLU A 13 40.39 -8.87 43.68
N PHE A 14 40.72 -8.39 42.48
CA PHE A 14 42.08 -8.08 42.04
C PHE A 14 42.11 -6.72 41.33
N LEU A 15 43.15 -5.94 41.60
CA LEU A 15 43.49 -4.73 40.86
C LEU A 15 44.12 -5.10 39.50
N ASP A 16 44.05 -4.19 38.52
CA ASP A 16 44.34 -4.47 37.10
C ASP A 16 45.82 -4.89 36.83
N ASP A 17 46.73 -4.56 37.76
CA ASP A 17 48.16 -4.93 37.80
C ASP A 17 48.44 -6.27 38.49
N GLN A 18 47.48 -6.79 39.28
CA GLN A 18 47.64 -7.97 40.14
C GLN A 18 46.77 -9.16 39.73
N ILE A 19 46.17 -9.12 38.53
CA ILE A 19 45.30 -10.19 38.02
C ILE A 19 46.15 -11.46 37.76
N PRO A 20 45.92 -12.59 38.48
CA PRO A 20 46.63 -13.84 38.25
C PRO A 20 46.18 -14.50 36.95
N ALA A 21 46.92 -15.49 36.43
CA ALA A 21 46.46 -16.30 35.30
C ALA A 21 45.13 -17.01 35.61
N TYR A 22 44.16 -16.89 34.70
CA TYR A 22 42.79 -17.38 34.86
C TYR A 22 42.25 -17.99 33.57
N ALA A 23 41.29 -18.92 33.72
CA ALA A 23 40.42 -19.37 32.64
C ALA A 23 39.11 -18.57 32.62
N ILE A 24 38.43 -18.48 31.48
CA ILE A 24 37.18 -17.72 31.32
C ILE A 24 36.07 -18.59 30.72
N LEU A 25 34.86 -18.49 31.27
CA LEU A 25 33.70 -19.27 30.82
C LEU A 25 32.84 -18.47 29.83
N SER A 26 32.88 -18.88 28.57
CA SER A 26 31.87 -18.54 27.57
C SER A 26 30.73 -19.57 27.62
N HIS A 27 29.48 -19.11 27.67
CA HIS A 27 28.33 -20.01 27.70
C HIS A 27 27.05 -19.33 27.23
N THR A 28 26.06 -20.13 26.82
CA THR A 28 24.70 -19.61 26.59
C THR A 28 23.92 -19.56 27.90
N TRP A 29 23.32 -18.40 28.18
CA TRP A 29 22.40 -18.22 29.31
C TRP A 29 21.20 -19.18 29.24
N GLY A 30 20.73 -19.59 30.41
CA GLY A 30 19.58 -20.49 30.58
C GLY A 30 18.27 -19.72 30.82
N SER A 31 17.37 -20.32 31.60
CA SER A 31 16.40 -19.55 32.37
C SER A 31 17.14 -18.76 33.44
N ASP A 32 16.79 -17.49 33.66
CA ASP A 32 17.42 -16.63 34.69
C ASP A 32 17.33 -17.24 36.11
N LEU A 33 16.33 -18.10 36.34
CA LEU A 33 16.11 -18.82 37.60
C LEU A 33 17.15 -19.93 37.86
N GLU A 34 17.79 -20.43 36.80
CA GLU A 34 18.79 -21.50 36.87
C GLU A 34 20.23 -20.98 36.96
N GLU A 35 20.44 -19.67 36.81
CA GLU A 35 21.78 -19.08 36.78
C GLU A 35 22.33 -18.84 38.20
N ILE A 36 23.65 -19.04 38.33
CA ILE A 36 24.39 -18.74 39.55
C ILE A 36 24.83 -17.28 39.48
N THR A 37 24.27 -16.43 40.32
CA THR A 37 24.61 -15.00 40.43
C THR A 37 25.78 -14.77 41.39
N LEU A 38 26.40 -13.58 41.35
CA LEU A 38 27.45 -13.19 42.29
C LEU A 38 27.01 -13.40 43.76
N ARG A 39 25.81 -12.94 44.09
CA ARG A 39 25.21 -13.07 45.43
C ARG A 39 25.05 -14.53 45.87
N ASP A 40 24.74 -15.43 44.94
CA ASP A 40 24.63 -16.87 45.27
C ASP A 40 26.00 -17.44 45.65
N VAL A 41 27.07 -17.08 44.92
CA VAL A 41 28.42 -17.54 45.22
C VAL A 41 28.95 -16.94 46.53
N GLU A 42 28.67 -15.66 46.80
CA GLU A 42 29.02 -14.99 48.07
C GLU A 42 28.34 -15.65 49.28
N GLN A 43 27.07 -16.04 49.13
CA GLN A 43 26.30 -16.73 50.16
C GLN A 43 26.60 -18.25 50.25
N GLY A 44 27.34 -18.81 49.28
CA GLY A 44 27.58 -20.25 49.18
C GLY A 44 26.41 -21.07 48.63
N ASN A 45 25.37 -20.42 48.10
CA ASN A 45 24.14 -21.01 47.56
C ASN A 45 24.33 -21.51 46.11
N ILE A 46 25.41 -22.28 45.88
CA ILE A 46 25.81 -22.75 44.55
C ILE A 46 25.07 -24.01 44.07
N ASP A 47 24.32 -24.67 44.96
CA ASP A 47 23.51 -25.87 44.68
C ASP A 47 22.09 -25.55 44.23
N LYS A 48 21.96 -24.64 43.25
CA LYS A 48 20.67 -24.40 42.59
C LYS A 48 20.31 -25.52 41.62
N PRO A 49 19.03 -25.91 41.55
CA PRO A 49 18.52 -26.78 40.48
C PRO A 49 18.59 -26.05 39.13
N GLY A 50 18.95 -26.79 38.08
CA GLY A 50 19.11 -26.26 36.72
C GLY A 50 20.55 -26.29 36.22
N ALA A 51 20.78 -25.72 35.04
CA ALA A 51 22.06 -25.86 34.33
C ALA A 51 23.20 -24.98 34.89
N GLY A 52 22.93 -23.94 35.69
CA GLY A 52 23.96 -23.00 36.16
C GLY A 52 24.98 -23.62 37.11
N SER A 53 24.55 -24.47 38.04
CA SER A 53 25.44 -25.17 38.98
C SER A 53 26.37 -26.15 38.24
N VAL A 54 25.85 -26.89 37.26
CA VAL A 54 26.63 -27.77 36.36
C VAL A 54 27.67 -26.99 35.54
N LYS A 55 27.30 -25.80 35.03
CA LYS A 55 28.23 -24.91 34.30
C LYS A 55 29.37 -24.42 35.19
N LEU A 56 29.08 -23.89 36.37
CA LEU A 56 30.10 -23.36 37.26
C LEU A 56 31.04 -24.46 37.79
N ARG A 57 30.49 -25.60 38.23
CA ARG A 57 31.29 -26.72 38.75
C ARG A 57 32.22 -27.30 37.68
N GLY A 58 31.70 -27.62 36.49
CA GLY A 58 32.52 -28.16 35.40
C GLY A 58 33.59 -27.18 34.91
N CYS A 59 33.30 -25.87 34.91
CA CYS A 59 34.30 -24.84 34.62
C CYS A 59 35.44 -24.83 35.65
N CYS A 60 35.13 -24.85 36.95
CA CYS A 60 36.12 -24.91 38.02
C CYS A 60 36.91 -26.23 38.03
N GLU A 61 36.28 -27.35 37.70
CA GLU A 61 36.92 -28.66 37.57
C GLU A 61 37.90 -28.69 36.39
N GLN A 62 37.47 -28.26 35.20
CA GLN A 62 38.33 -28.16 34.02
C GLN A 62 39.47 -27.16 34.23
N ALA A 63 39.20 -26.01 34.88
CA ALA A 63 40.22 -25.05 35.26
C ALA A 63 41.28 -25.66 36.19
N ARG A 64 40.87 -26.45 37.19
CA ARG A 64 41.81 -27.17 38.07
C ARG A 64 42.63 -28.20 37.30
N MET A 65 42.02 -28.96 36.38
CA MET A 65 42.73 -29.92 35.53
C MET A 65 43.79 -29.26 34.64
N ASP A 66 43.48 -28.08 34.09
CA ASP A 66 44.41 -27.27 33.28
C ASP A 66 45.38 -26.40 34.12
N GLY A 67 45.35 -26.53 35.46
CA GLY A 67 46.30 -25.89 36.38
C GLY A 67 45.96 -24.46 36.85
N PHE A 68 44.77 -23.95 36.54
CA PHE A 68 44.33 -22.60 36.92
C PHE A 68 43.67 -22.57 38.30
N LYS A 69 44.10 -21.64 39.15
CA LYS A 69 43.51 -21.39 40.49
C LYS A 69 42.26 -20.52 40.46
N TYR A 70 42.00 -19.84 39.34
CA TYR A 70 40.96 -18.82 39.21
C TYR A 70 40.22 -18.94 37.89
N VAL A 71 38.90 -18.68 37.94
CA VAL A 71 38.04 -18.56 36.76
C VAL A 71 37.27 -17.25 36.76
N TRP A 72 36.92 -16.75 35.57
CA TRP A 72 35.96 -15.67 35.40
C TRP A 72 34.67 -16.20 34.74
N VAL A 73 33.52 -15.74 35.24
CA VAL A 73 32.18 -16.08 34.73
C VAL A 73 31.30 -14.83 34.84
N ASP A 74 30.64 -14.40 33.76
CA ASP A 74 29.90 -13.12 33.72
C ASP A 74 28.75 -13.04 34.75
N THR A 75 28.06 -14.16 35.02
CA THR A 75 26.91 -14.22 35.93
C THR A 75 27.31 -14.02 37.40
N CYS A 76 28.53 -14.42 37.77
CA CYS A 76 28.98 -14.45 39.17
C CYS A 76 30.33 -13.78 39.45
N CYS A 77 30.92 -13.08 38.47
CA CYS A 77 32.05 -12.17 38.68
C CYS A 77 31.67 -10.68 38.53
N ILE A 78 30.53 -10.36 37.90
CA ILE A 78 30.02 -8.99 37.74
C ILE A 78 28.83 -8.78 38.70
N ASN A 79 28.85 -7.68 39.45
CA ASN A 79 27.68 -7.22 40.19
C ASN A 79 26.68 -6.54 39.23
N LYS A 80 25.75 -7.33 38.67
CA LYS A 80 24.73 -6.84 37.73
C LYS A 80 23.72 -5.85 38.37
N THR A 81 23.77 -5.58 39.68
CA THR A 81 22.94 -4.55 40.35
C THR A 81 23.65 -3.21 40.53
N ASP A 82 24.98 -3.16 40.38
CA ASP A 82 25.74 -1.90 40.35
C ASP A 82 25.89 -1.45 38.90
N LEU A 83 25.29 -0.31 38.54
CA LEU A 83 25.31 0.21 37.17
C LEU A 83 26.69 0.75 36.76
N VAL A 84 27.51 1.19 37.71
CA VAL A 84 28.87 1.68 37.46
C VAL A 84 29.77 0.48 37.16
N GLU A 85 29.73 -0.55 38.01
CA GLU A 85 30.50 -1.79 37.78
C GLU A 85 30.04 -2.48 36.50
N LEU A 86 28.74 -2.57 36.23
CA LEU A 86 28.21 -3.18 35.01
C LEU A 86 28.69 -2.43 33.74
N SER A 87 28.76 -1.10 33.79
CA SER A 87 29.26 -0.27 32.68
C SER A 87 30.77 -0.44 32.46
N GLU A 88 31.57 -0.47 33.53
CA GLU A 88 33.01 -0.75 33.47
C GLU A 88 33.28 -2.17 32.94
N ALA A 89 32.50 -3.15 33.41
CA ALA A 89 32.60 -4.54 33.02
C ALA A 89 32.28 -4.73 31.53
N ILE A 90 31.18 -4.17 31.03
CA ILE A 90 30.83 -4.28 29.60
C ILE A 90 31.92 -3.68 28.71
N ASN A 91 32.45 -2.50 29.05
CA ASN A 91 33.57 -1.91 28.32
C ASN A 91 34.89 -2.72 28.46
N SER A 92 35.02 -3.58 29.47
CA SER A 92 36.20 -4.42 29.72
C SER A 92 36.09 -5.88 29.24
N ILE A 93 34.90 -6.42 28.95
CA ILE A 93 34.66 -7.83 28.62
C ILE A 93 35.62 -8.35 27.53
N PHE A 94 35.77 -7.64 26.42
CA PHE A 94 36.68 -8.03 25.33
C PHE A 94 38.14 -8.13 25.80
N ARG A 95 38.57 -7.18 26.64
CA ARG A 95 39.93 -7.13 27.21
C ARG A 95 40.16 -8.28 28.20
N TRP A 96 39.13 -8.68 28.95
CA TRP A 96 39.18 -9.85 29.82
C TRP A 96 39.25 -11.15 29.00
N TYR A 97 38.35 -11.37 28.04
CA TYR A 97 38.44 -12.53 27.14
C TYR A 97 39.77 -12.62 26.38
N LYS A 98 40.35 -11.48 25.96
CA LYS A 98 41.68 -11.43 25.32
C LYS A 98 42.85 -11.71 26.27
N LYS A 99 42.74 -11.35 27.56
CA LYS A 99 43.78 -11.60 28.58
C LYS A 99 43.68 -12.97 29.26
N ALA A 100 42.55 -13.67 29.14
CA ALA A 100 42.38 -15.00 29.71
C ALA A 100 43.33 -16.02 29.08
N ALA A 101 43.91 -16.91 29.88
CA ALA A 101 44.86 -17.92 29.40
C ALA A 101 44.17 -19.02 28.56
N VAL A 102 42.89 -19.25 28.82
CA VAL A 102 42.02 -20.12 28.02
C VAL A 102 40.55 -19.73 28.22
N CYS A 103 39.78 -19.78 27.13
CA CYS A 103 38.33 -19.69 27.15
C CYS A 103 37.71 -21.08 26.99
N TYR A 104 36.80 -21.45 27.89
CA TYR A 104 35.97 -22.65 27.78
C TYR A 104 34.59 -22.22 27.25
N ALA A 105 34.22 -22.70 26.07
CA ALA A 105 32.91 -22.47 25.47
C ALA A 105 32.00 -23.68 25.73
N TYR A 106 31.12 -23.59 26.74
CA TYR A 106 30.23 -24.67 27.13
C TYR A 106 28.91 -24.63 26.34
N LEU A 107 28.66 -25.69 25.56
CA LEU A 107 27.53 -25.82 24.65
C LEU A 107 26.49 -26.81 25.20
N SER A 108 25.53 -26.29 25.99
CA SER A 108 24.49 -27.12 26.64
C SER A 108 23.57 -27.86 25.67
N ASP A 109 23.53 -27.47 24.40
CA ASP A 109 22.67 -28.04 23.35
C ASP A 109 23.41 -29.03 22.41
N VAL A 110 24.69 -29.31 22.68
CA VAL A 110 25.51 -30.24 21.89
C VAL A 110 25.82 -31.52 22.69
N PRO A 111 25.32 -32.70 22.25
CA PRO A 111 25.61 -33.97 22.90
C PRO A 111 27.09 -34.40 22.82
N SER A 112 27.57 -35.08 23.88
CA SER A 112 28.97 -35.50 24.05
C SER A 112 29.49 -36.60 23.12
N ASN A 113 28.65 -37.14 22.23
CA ASN A 113 28.98 -38.23 21.31
C ASN A 113 29.00 -37.81 19.83
N GLN A 114 28.82 -36.52 19.51
CA GLN A 114 28.80 -36.03 18.13
C GLN A 114 30.17 -35.50 17.67
N ASN A 115 30.47 -35.69 16.38
CA ASN A 115 31.61 -35.06 15.73
C ASN A 115 31.20 -33.67 15.21
N PRO A 116 31.83 -32.57 15.65
CA PRO A 116 31.51 -31.21 15.18
C PRO A 116 31.66 -30.99 13.66
N ARG A 117 32.40 -31.87 12.97
CA ARG A 117 32.62 -31.75 11.51
C ARG A 117 31.43 -32.20 10.69
N ASP A 118 30.57 -33.07 11.21
CA ASP A 118 29.42 -33.60 10.47
C ASP A 118 28.45 -32.45 10.12
N ASP A 119 27.93 -32.41 8.89
CA ASP A 119 27.08 -31.30 8.42
C ASP A 119 25.75 -31.22 9.20
N ALA A 120 25.23 -32.36 9.64
CA ALA A 120 24.04 -32.45 10.47
C ALA A 120 24.30 -32.30 11.99
N SER A 121 25.55 -32.05 12.44
CA SER A 121 25.88 -31.96 13.87
C SER A 121 25.14 -30.84 14.60
N HIS A 122 24.87 -31.05 15.90
CA HIS A 122 24.30 -30.02 16.77
C HIS A 122 25.26 -28.86 17.00
N PHE A 123 26.57 -29.09 16.89
CA PHE A 123 27.58 -28.03 16.97
C PHE A 123 27.30 -26.91 15.96
N ARG A 124 27.07 -27.25 14.69
CA ARG A 124 26.79 -26.27 13.62
C ARG A 124 25.49 -25.49 13.82
N ARG A 125 24.52 -26.05 14.56
CA ARG A 125 23.23 -25.42 14.89
C ARG A 125 23.15 -24.93 16.35
N SER A 126 24.27 -24.91 17.09
CA SER A 126 24.25 -24.52 18.49
C SER A 126 23.83 -23.07 18.65
N LYS A 127 22.92 -22.81 19.58
CA LYS A 127 22.44 -21.47 19.95
C LYS A 127 23.58 -20.52 20.33
N TRP A 128 24.74 -21.05 20.71
CA TRP A 128 25.94 -20.27 20.99
C TRP A 128 26.37 -19.40 19.80
N PHE A 129 26.33 -19.93 18.57
CA PHE A 129 26.76 -19.16 17.39
C PHE A 129 25.82 -17.98 17.07
N GLY A 130 24.53 -18.10 17.36
CA GLY A 130 23.51 -17.08 17.13
C GLY A 130 23.33 -16.05 18.25
N ARG A 131 24.22 -15.97 19.24
CA ARG A 131 24.14 -15.00 20.36
C ARG A 131 25.10 -13.84 20.16
N GLY A 132 24.64 -12.60 20.34
CA GLY A 132 25.46 -11.39 20.10
C GLY A 132 26.79 -11.39 20.86
N TRP A 133 26.74 -11.54 22.19
CA TRP A 133 27.92 -11.52 23.07
C TRP A 133 28.99 -12.55 22.68
N THR A 134 28.60 -13.77 22.26
CA THR A 134 29.55 -14.85 21.94
C THR A 134 30.47 -14.54 20.76
N LEU A 135 30.18 -13.52 19.96
CA LEU A 135 31.10 -13.03 18.93
C LEU A 135 32.40 -12.47 19.53
N GLN A 136 32.31 -11.71 20.63
CA GLN A 136 33.51 -11.27 21.36
C GLN A 136 34.23 -12.47 21.98
N GLU A 137 33.47 -13.40 22.55
CA GLU A 137 33.99 -14.60 23.20
C GLU A 137 34.69 -15.54 22.21
N LEU A 138 34.27 -15.55 20.95
CA LEU A 138 34.92 -16.27 19.84
C LEU A 138 36.22 -15.59 19.39
N LEU A 139 36.18 -14.27 19.20
CA LEU A 139 37.25 -13.52 18.53
C LEU A 139 38.36 -13.04 19.48
N ALA A 140 38.03 -12.68 20.73
CA ALA A 140 38.98 -12.08 21.66
C ALA A 140 40.02 -13.06 22.23
N PRO A 141 39.67 -14.29 22.68
CA PRO A 141 40.64 -15.20 23.28
C PRO A 141 41.60 -15.78 22.24
N GLU A 142 42.87 -15.90 22.60
CA GLU A 142 43.86 -16.62 21.79
C GLU A 142 43.54 -18.13 21.75
N ARG A 143 43.35 -18.74 22.93
CA ARG A 143 42.97 -20.15 23.09
C ARG A 143 41.50 -20.27 23.52
N LEU A 144 40.68 -20.88 22.68
CA LEU A 144 39.30 -21.27 22.99
C LEU A 144 39.07 -22.75 22.71
N VAL A 145 38.42 -23.44 23.66
CA VAL A 145 38.08 -24.86 23.62
C VAL A 145 36.58 -25.03 23.80
N PHE A 146 35.93 -25.75 22.90
CA PHE A 146 34.50 -26.05 22.98
C PHE A 146 34.25 -27.32 23.79
N TYR A 147 33.23 -27.30 24.64
CA TYR A 147 32.79 -28.43 25.46
C TYR A 147 31.31 -28.74 25.21
N SER A 148 30.97 -30.03 25.18
CA SER A 148 29.59 -30.52 25.08
C SER A 148 28.80 -30.35 26.38
N SER A 149 27.50 -30.65 26.35
CA SER A 149 26.62 -30.63 27.53
C SER A 149 27.08 -31.55 28.68
N GLY A 150 27.83 -32.61 28.37
CA GLY A 150 28.46 -33.48 29.36
C GLY A 150 29.94 -33.17 29.61
N TRP A 151 30.37 -31.91 29.42
CA TRP A 151 31.74 -31.42 29.64
C TRP A 151 32.85 -32.20 28.90
N ARG A 152 32.53 -32.86 27.77
CA ARG A 152 33.57 -33.47 26.93
C ARG A 152 34.13 -32.45 25.94
N PRO A 153 35.46 -32.40 25.71
CA PRO A 153 36.05 -31.49 24.74
C PRO A 153 35.65 -31.89 23.31
N LEU A 154 35.14 -30.93 22.55
CA LEU A 154 34.73 -31.07 21.15
C LEU A 154 35.84 -30.65 20.17
N GLY A 155 36.75 -29.78 20.61
CA GLY A 155 37.89 -29.29 19.84
C GLY A 155 38.21 -27.82 20.11
N THR A 156 39.33 -27.33 19.60
CA THR A 156 39.72 -25.91 19.72
C THR A 156 39.19 -25.06 18.56
N LYS A 157 39.08 -23.74 18.77
CA LYS A 157 38.79 -22.74 17.71
C LYS A 157 39.65 -22.93 16.46
N ILE A 158 40.94 -23.25 16.64
CA ILE A 158 41.87 -23.46 15.52
C ILE A 158 41.56 -24.77 14.77
N GLN A 159 41.37 -25.88 15.50
CA GLN A 159 41.05 -27.20 14.93
C GLN A 159 39.70 -27.25 14.20
N LEU A 160 38.75 -26.42 14.62
CA LEU A 160 37.40 -26.33 14.05
C LEU A 160 37.20 -25.10 13.16
N SER A 161 38.26 -24.33 12.86
CA SER A 161 38.18 -23.04 12.13
C SER A 161 37.45 -23.12 10.78
N ALA A 162 37.57 -24.23 10.04
CA ALA A 162 36.81 -24.44 8.80
C ALA A 162 35.30 -24.63 9.02
N VAL A 163 34.92 -25.34 10.10
CA VAL A 163 33.51 -25.50 10.48
C VAL A 163 32.94 -24.16 10.95
N ILE A 164 33.68 -23.45 11.81
CA ILE A 164 33.26 -22.14 12.35
C ILE A 164 33.10 -21.10 11.24
N GLU A 165 34.02 -21.05 10.27
CA GLU A 165 33.88 -20.19 9.08
C GLU A 165 32.60 -20.52 8.30
N SER A 166 32.30 -21.80 8.08
CA SER A 166 31.06 -22.20 7.37
C SER A 166 29.77 -21.86 8.13
N VAL A 167 29.82 -21.75 9.46
CA VAL A 167 28.67 -21.42 10.32
C VAL A 167 28.52 -19.91 10.51
N THR A 168 29.62 -19.16 10.59
CA THR A 168 29.61 -17.74 11.01
C THR A 168 30.00 -16.74 9.91
N GLY A 169 30.49 -17.22 8.77
CA GLY A 169 31.03 -16.38 7.69
C GLY A 169 32.34 -15.64 8.03
N ILE A 170 32.94 -15.89 9.20
CA ILE A 170 34.18 -15.24 9.64
C ILE A 170 35.39 -15.95 9.00
N PRO A 171 36.25 -15.27 8.22
CA PRO A 171 37.38 -15.92 7.56
C PRO A 171 38.37 -16.57 8.53
N ARG A 172 38.90 -17.75 8.17
CA ARG A 172 39.85 -18.53 8.98
C ARG A 172 41.03 -17.73 9.53
N LEU A 173 41.54 -16.74 8.81
CA LEU A 173 42.68 -15.93 9.23
C LEU A 173 42.39 -15.07 10.47
N PHE A 174 41.16 -14.55 10.60
CA PHE A 174 40.71 -13.85 11.81
C PHE A 174 40.42 -14.83 12.96
N LEU A 175 39.78 -15.97 12.67
CA LEU A 175 39.51 -17.02 13.68
C LEU A 175 40.79 -17.58 14.32
N LYS A 176 41.87 -17.67 13.54
CA LYS A 176 43.21 -18.09 13.98
C LYS A 176 44.05 -16.98 14.63
N GLY A 177 43.58 -15.74 14.65
CA GLY A 177 44.32 -14.59 15.18
C GLY A 177 45.52 -14.15 14.32
N ILE A 178 45.64 -14.65 13.09
CA ILE A 178 46.71 -14.25 12.15
C ILE A 178 46.46 -12.83 11.65
N ASN A 179 45.22 -12.53 11.27
CA ASN A 179 44.80 -11.16 10.93
C ASN A 179 44.22 -10.48 12.16
N HIS A 180 44.69 -9.28 12.48
CA HIS A 180 44.15 -8.47 13.57
C HIS A 180 42.77 -7.90 13.18
N LEU A 181 41.77 -7.94 14.07
CA LEU A 181 40.38 -7.57 13.75
C LEU A 181 40.22 -6.18 13.10
N ARG A 182 41.08 -5.21 13.47
CA ARG A 182 41.08 -3.86 12.88
C ARG A 182 41.46 -3.80 11.39
N THR A 183 41.99 -4.88 10.82
CA THR A 183 42.27 -5.00 9.37
C THR A 183 41.04 -5.40 8.56
N ALA A 184 40.01 -5.97 9.22
CA ALA A 184 38.71 -6.16 8.59
C ALA A 184 37.96 -4.83 8.51
N SER A 185 37.24 -4.62 7.41
CA SER A 185 36.39 -3.45 7.20
C SER A 185 35.29 -3.35 8.27
N VAL A 186 34.66 -2.18 8.37
CA VAL A 186 33.47 -2.00 9.20
C VAL A 186 32.33 -2.90 8.70
N ALA A 187 32.10 -2.96 7.39
CA ALA A 187 31.11 -3.85 6.80
C ALA A 187 31.35 -5.33 7.12
N GLN A 188 32.59 -5.80 7.02
CA GLN A 188 32.97 -7.18 7.38
C GLN A 188 32.65 -7.47 8.85
N ARG A 189 33.10 -6.59 9.76
CA ARG A 189 32.87 -6.76 11.20
C ARG A 189 31.38 -6.68 11.57
N MET A 190 30.60 -5.83 10.92
CA MET A 190 29.13 -5.80 11.09
C MET A 190 28.48 -7.07 10.53
N SER A 191 28.91 -7.56 9.35
CA SER A 191 28.36 -8.78 8.74
C SER A 191 28.53 -10.01 9.63
N TRP A 192 29.62 -10.09 10.41
CA TRP A 192 29.82 -11.16 11.39
C TRP A 192 28.73 -11.15 12.49
N ALA A 193 28.20 -9.99 12.85
CA ALA A 193 27.13 -9.85 13.83
C ALA A 193 25.71 -9.97 13.22
N ALA A 194 25.58 -10.03 11.90
CA ALA A 194 24.29 -9.91 11.20
C ALA A 194 23.26 -11.01 11.51
N GLN A 195 23.71 -12.21 11.87
CA GLN A 195 22.87 -13.38 12.20
C GLN A 195 22.87 -13.70 13.70
N ARG A 196 22.97 -12.68 14.56
CA ARG A 196 23.07 -12.86 16.02
C ARG A 196 22.03 -12.04 16.79
N ASP A 197 21.37 -12.71 17.72
CA ASP A 197 20.32 -12.16 18.58
C ASP A 197 20.85 -11.79 19.97
N THR A 198 20.21 -10.80 20.58
CA THR A 198 20.47 -10.35 21.96
C THR A 198 19.19 -10.32 22.79
N LYS A 199 19.31 -10.54 24.12
CA LYS A 199 18.16 -10.57 25.03
C LYS A 199 17.61 -9.16 25.31
N ARG A 200 18.51 -8.19 25.50
CA ARG A 200 18.18 -6.75 25.52
C ARG A 200 18.40 -6.17 24.13
N LYS A 201 17.67 -5.11 23.76
CA LYS A 201 17.77 -4.51 22.43
C LYS A 201 19.07 -3.72 22.27
N GLU A 202 19.53 -3.08 23.35
CA GLU A 202 20.75 -2.27 23.42
C GLU A 202 22.03 -3.11 23.33
N ASP A 203 21.98 -4.36 23.82
CA ASP A 203 23.09 -5.30 23.71
C ASP A 203 23.51 -5.55 22.25
N LEU A 204 22.62 -5.32 21.26
CA LEU A 204 22.95 -5.37 19.82
C LEU A 204 24.15 -4.47 19.47
N ALA A 205 24.28 -3.34 20.17
CA ALA A 205 25.41 -2.43 20.06
C ALA A 205 26.53 -2.78 21.06
N TYR A 206 26.18 -3.01 22.33
CA TYR A 206 27.18 -3.21 23.38
C TYR A 206 28.01 -4.50 23.18
N CYS A 207 27.43 -5.54 22.58
CA CYS A 207 28.15 -6.75 22.21
C CYS A 207 29.16 -6.56 21.06
N LEU A 208 29.27 -5.37 20.46
CA LEU A 208 30.22 -5.09 19.38
C LEU A 208 31.38 -4.16 19.79
N LEU A 209 31.32 -3.55 20.98
CA LEU A 209 32.28 -2.55 21.46
C LEU A 209 33.74 -3.00 21.34
N GLY A 210 34.06 -4.20 21.80
CA GLY A 210 35.42 -4.75 21.73
C GLY A 210 35.92 -5.06 20.32
N ILE A 211 35.02 -5.40 19.40
CA ILE A 211 35.32 -5.74 17.99
C ILE A 211 35.67 -4.48 17.20
N PHE A 212 35.04 -3.36 17.55
CA PHE A 212 35.35 -2.04 16.99
C PHE A 212 36.43 -1.28 17.77
N GLY A 213 36.67 -1.65 19.03
CA GLY A 213 37.59 -0.94 19.93
C GLY A 213 37.01 0.37 20.45
N ILE A 214 35.71 0.38 20.73
CA ILE A 214 34.92 1.54 21.18
C ILE A 214 34.61 1.41 22.67
N THR A 215 34.59 2.55 23.36
CA THR A 215 34.10 2.70 24.74
C THR A 215 32.95 3.70 24.72
N MET A 216 31.83 3.40 25.37
CA MET A 216 30.67 4.31 25.49
C MET A 216 29.85 4.02 26.76
N PRO A 217 29.00 4.95 27.24
CA PRO A 217 28.11 4.69 28.38
C PRO A 217 27.02 3.66 28.06
N MET A 218 26.68 2.81 29.02
CA MET A 218 25.53 1.89 28.93
C MET A 218 24.24 2.58 29.38
N ILE A 219 23.29 2.76 28.48
CA ILE A 219 21.99 3.40 28.74
C ILE A 219 20.87 2.40 28.42
N TYR A 220 20.66 1.43 29.31
CA TYR A 220 19.55 0.47 29.16
C TYR A 220 18.20 1.21 29.26
N GLY A 221 17.35 1.04 28.25
CA GLY A 221 16.12 1.83 28.08
C GLY A 221 16.18 2.81 26.90
N GLU A 222 17.36 3.11 26.33
CA GLU A 222 17.46 3.95 25.12
C GLU A 222 16.93 3.26 23.85
N GLY A 223 16.79 1.93 23.89
CA GLY A 223 16.34 1.11 22.78
C GLY A 223 17.45 0.80 21.77
N GLY A 224 17.41 -0.41 21.22
CA GLY A 224 18.50 -0.96 20.40
C GLY A 224 18.95 -0.10 19.23
N SER A 225 18.02 0.58 18.53
CA SER A 225 18.40 1.46 17.42
C SER A 225 19.23 2.67 17.87
N GLN A 226 18.96 3.24 19.06
CA GLN A 226 19.71 4.42 19.54
C GLN A 226 21.09 4.01 20.05
N ALA A 227 21.17 2.89 20.77
CA ALA A 227 22.46 2.28 21.15
C ALA A 227 23.31 1.96 19.90
N PHE A 228 22.69 1.42 18.84
CA PHE A 228 23.38 1.08 17.59
C PHE A 228 23.75 2.31 16.72
N PHE A 229 22.94 3.37 16.76
CA PHE A 229 23.30 4.67 16.17
C PHE A 229 24.52 5.26 16.89
N ARG A 230 24.51 5.31 18.23
CA ARG A 230 25.65 5.76 19.05
C ARG A 230 26.91 4.94 18.76
N LEU A 231 26.81 3.62 18.62
CA LEU A 231 27.94 2.78 18.22
C LEU A 231 28.51 3.19 16.86
N GLN A 232 27.68 3.36 15.83
CA GLN A 232 28.12 3.77 14.50
C GLN A 232 28.76 5.17 14.52
N GLU A 233 28.19 6.13 15.27
CA GLU A 233 28.79 7.45 15.48
C GLU A 233 30.19 7.34 16.10
N GLN A 234 30.37 6.53 17.16
CA GLN A 234 31.68 6.32 17.78
C GLN A 234 32.67 5.57 16.87
N ILE A 235 32.19 4.69 15.98
CA ILE A 235 33.03 4.08 14.94
C ILE A 235 33.52 5.15 13.96
N MET A 236 32.64 6.01 13.45
CA MET A 236 32.98 7.05 12.46
C MET A 236 33.95 8.10 13.02
N ARG A 237 33.85 8.45 14.31
CA ARG A 237 34.85 9.29 15.00
C ARG A 237 36.27 8.70 14.99
N ASN A 238 36.39 7.37 14.84
CA ASN A 238 37.65 6.63 14.92
C ASN A 238 38.07 5.95 13.60
N THR A 239 37.32 6.12 12.50
CA THR A 239 37.64 5.52 11.20
C THR A 239 37.18 6.35 10.00
N ARG A 240 37.90 6.23 8.89
CA ARG A 240 37.52 6.77 7.57
C ARG A 240 37.02 5.69 6.61
N ASP A 241 36.62 4.54 7.14
CA ASP A 241 36.15 3.40 6.35
C ASP A 241 34.71 3.62 5.87
N HIS A 242 34.55 3.99 4.59
CA HIS A 242 33.24 4.20 3.95
C HIS A 242 32.36 2.94 3.97
N SER A 243 32.89 1.74 4.23
CA SER A 243 32.09 0.52 4.32
C SER A 243 31.07 0.52 5.46
N ILE A 244 31.15 1.43 6.43
CA ILE A 244 30.06 1.69 7.39
C ILE A 244 28.75 2.12 6.71
N LEU A 245 28.82 2.67 5.50
CA LEU A 245 27.65 3.04 4.70
C LEU A 245 27.21 1.91 3.74
N ALA A 246 27.96 0.81 3.62
CA ALA A 246 27.72 -0.27 2.65
C ALA A 246 26.67 -1.32 3.10
N TRP A 247 25.66 -0.88 3.87
CA TRP A 247 24.52 -1.70 4.28
C TRP A 247 23.46 -1.81 3.15
N GLY A 248 22.60 -2.82 3.23
CA GLY A 248 21.50 -3.06 2.27
C GLY A 248 21.89 -3.72 0.94
N LEU A 249 23.17 -4.05 0.74
CA LEU A 249 23.64 -4.74 -0.48
C LEU A 249 22.83 -6.03 -0.76
N GLY A 250 22.52 -6.30 -2.03
CA GLY A 250 21.85 -7.54 -2.43
C GLY A 250 20.41 -7.70 -1.94
N GLY A 251 19.77 -6.63 -1.45
CA GLY A 251 18.32 -6.58 -1.37
C GLY A 251 17.71 -6.78 -2.76
N ARG A 252 16.60 -7.52 -2.85
CA ARG A 252 15.85 -7.65 -4.11
C ARG A 252 15.44 -6.25 -4.58
N GLU A 253 15.45 -6.03 -5.90
CA GLU A 253 14.62 -4.96 -6.48
C GLU A 253 13.18 -5.11 -5.96
N PRO A 254 12.47 -4.00 -5.70
CA PRO A 254 11.14 -4.05 -5.13
C PRO A 254 10.13 -4.63 -6.11
N SER A 255 10.00 -5.97 -6.12
CA SER A 255 8.82 -6.65 -6.61
C SER A 255 7.62 -6.16 -5.78
N THR A 256 6.60 -5.62 -6.44
CA THR A 256 5.45 -4.88 -5.89
C THR A 256 4.49 -5.75 -5.06
N SER A 257 4.97 -6.36 -3.98
CA SER A 257 4.18 -7.12 -3.01
C SER A 257 4.93 -7.31 -1.68
N GLY A 258 4.37 -6.78 -0.58
CA GLY A 258 4.71 -7.22 0.78
C GLY A 258 5.75 -6.40 1.55
N MET A 259 5.56 -5.08 1.70
CA MET A 259 6.38 -4.28 2.63
C MET A 259 5.90 -4.43 4.09
N THR A 260 6.44 -5.40 4.82
CA THR A 260 6.49 -5.30 6.29
C THR A 260 7.28 -4.04 6.65
N ARG A 261 6.61 -3.04 7.25
CA ARG A 261 7.22 -1.75 7.64
C ARG A 261 8.35 -1.92 8.66
N SER A 262 9.57 -2.17 8.17
CA SER A 262 10.78 -2.00 8.96
C SER A 262 11.08 -0.51 9.08
N THR A 263 10.96 0.03 10.30
CA THR A 263 11.23 1.44 10.62
C THR A 263 12.73 1.70 10.67
N ALA A 264 13.35 1.79 9.49
CA ALA A 264 14.75 2.09 9.33
C ALA A 264 15.03 3.60 9.43
N LYS A 265 16.08 3.96 10.19
CA LYS A 265 16.29 5.28 10.76
C LYS A 265 17.47 6.02 10.12
N GLY A 266 17.28 6.49 8.90
CA GLY A 266 18.17 7.48 8.26
C GLY A 266 19.34 6.93 7.44
N PHE A 267 20.44 7.69 7.41
CA PHE A 267 21.61 7.44 6.56
C PHE A 267 22.53 6.29 7.05
N LEU A 268 22.30 5.80 8.28
CA LEU A 268 23.00 4.68 8.91
C LEU A 268 22.13 3.43 8.99
N ALA A 269 22.76 2.27 9.19
CA ALA A 269 22.06 1.01 9.37
C ALA A 269 21.25 1.01 10.69
N ALA A 270 20.11 0.32 10.68
CA ALA A 270 19.27 0.13 11.86
C ALA A 270 19.79 -1.00 12.76
N ALA A 271 20.45 -2.01 12.17
CA ALA A 271 21.03 -3.15 12.86
C ALA A 271 22.20 -3.79 12.07
N PRO A 272 23.05 -4.63 12.70
CA PRO A 272 24.07 -5.43 12.00
C PRO A 272 23.51 -6.33 10.89
N SER A 273 22.24 -6.74 10.99
CA SER A 273 21.53 -7.53 9.96
C SER A 273 21.54 -6.86 8.59
N ASP A 274 21.58 -5.53 8.54
CA ASP A 274 21.59 -4.75 7.30
C ASP A 274 22.92 -4.94 6.53
N PHE A 275 23.94 -5.51 7.16
CA PHE A 275 25.24 -5.86 6.57
C PHE A 275 25.37 -7.36 6.22
N THR A 276 24.29 -8.15 6.23
CA THR A 276 24.33 -9.61 5.95
C THR A 276 25.10 -9.96 4.67
N ASN A 277 24.90 -9.19 3.60
CA ASN A 277 25.55 -9.43 2.31
C ASN A 277 26.88 -8.67 2.13
N SER A 278 27.37 -7.97 3.16
CA SER A 278 28.53 -7.08 3.08
C SER A 278 29.86 -7.75 3.52
N ARG A 279 29.84 -9.08 3.67
CA ARG A 279 30.95 -9.90 4.19
C ARG A 279 32.25 -9.87 3.37
N SER A 280 32.18 -9.48 2.11
CA SER A 280 33.32 -9.36 1.19
C SER A 280 33.64 -7.90 0.85
N ILE A 281 33.00 -6.92 1.49
CA ILE A 281 33.23 -5.51 1.21
C ILE A 281 34.46 -5.01 1.97
N VAL A 282 35.48 -4.61 1.24
CA VAL A 282 36.74 -4.06 1.77
C VAL A 282 36.92 -2.60 1.32
N PRO A 283 37.65 -1.76 2.07
CA PRO A 283 38.02 -0.41 1.61
C PRO A 283 38.91 -0.53 0.36
N ARG A 284 38.96 0.52 -0.47
CA ARG A 284 39.97 0.61 -1.54
C ARG A 284 41.10 1.54 -1.12
N ASP A 285 42.33 1.12 -1.38
CA ASP A 285 43.50 1.97 -1.23
C ASP A 285 43.42 3.13 -2.23
N GLN A 286 43.33 4.35 -1.69
CA GLN A 286 43.42 5.59 -2.46
C GLN A 286 44.44 6.52 -1.80
N PRO A 287 45.08 7.43 -2.56
CA PRO A 287 46.11 8.31 -2.02
C PRO A 287 45.60 9.15 -0.85
N ALA A 288 46.43 9.28 0.20
CA ALA A 288 46.14 10.06 1.41
C ALA A 288 46.04 11.60 1.18
N THR A 289 46.01 12.04 -0.08
CA THR A 289 45.72 13.41 -0.50
C THR A 289 44.22 13.72 -0.52
N TYR A 290 43.36 12.68 -0.46
CA TYR A 290 41.89 12.77 -0.55
C TYR A 290 41.21 12.36 0.77
N LEU A 291 41.69 12.90 1.89
CA LEU A 291 41.22 12.54 3.24
C LEU A 291 39.93 13.24 3.63
N ASP A 292 38.83 12.76 3.07
CA ASP A 292 37.48 13.16 3.47
C ASP A 292 37.11 12.53 4.83
N ALA A 293 36.57 13.35 5.73
CA ALA A 293 36.08 12.92 7.03
C ALA A 293 34.60 12.50 6.92
N LEU A 294 34.23 11.41 7.63
CA LEU A 294 32.85 10.99 7.83
C LEU A 294 32.33 11.65 9.10
N GLU A 295 31.73 12.84 8.97
CA GLU A 295 31.32 13.65 10.12
C GLU A 295 29.80 13.68 10.26
N ILE A 296 29.31 13.35 11.47
CA ILE A 296 27.91 13.54 11.83
C ILE A 296 27.84 14.86 12.61
N SER A 297 27.22 15.87 12.01
CA SER A 297 27.07 17.21 12.60
C SER A 297 25.66 17.71 12.33
N GLY A 298 25.03 18.35 13.33
CA GLY A 298 23.70 18.94 13.17
C GLY A 298 22.55 17.99 12.79
N GLY A 299 22.78 16.69 12.63
CA GLY A 299 21.78 15.71 12.16
C GLY A 299 21.98 15.19 10.74
N SER A 300 22.92 15.75 10.00
CA SER A 300 23.35 15.29 8.70
C SER A 300 24.68 14.55 8.80
N LEU A 301 24.96 13.73 7.79
CA LEU A 301 26.26 13.15 7.52
C LEU A 301 26.94 14.00 6.45
N SER A 302 28.00 14.72 6.82
CA SER A 302 28.91 15.33 5.84
C SER A 302 29.86 14.26 5.33
N VAL A 303 29.89 14.05 4.02
CA VAL A 303 30.77 13.08 3.35
C VAL A 303 31.09 13.58 1.94
N SER A 304 32.32 13.36 1.45
CA SER A 304 32.64 13.62 0.05
C SER A 304 32.59 12.35 -0.78
N LEU A 305 31.79 12.35 -1.84
CA LEU A 305 31.61 11.21 -2.75
C LEU A 305 31.75 11.67 -4.20
N SER A 306 32.12 10.75 -5.10
CA SER A 306 31.89 10.96 -6.53
C SER A 306 30.44 10.60 -6.83
N LEU A 307 29.69 11.52 -7.44
CA LEU A 307 28.29 11.34 -7.78
C LEU A 307 28.16 10.85 -9.23
N ILE A 308 27.30 9.86 -9.46
CA ILE A 308 26.86 9.42 -10.78
C ILE A 308 25.38 9.78 -10.90
N GLU A 309 25.03 10.63 -11.86
CA GLU A 309 23.62 10.80 -12.24
C GLU A 309 23.20 9.63 -13.14
N THR A 310 22.05 9.04 -12.84
CA THR A 310 21.37 8.05 -13.68
C THR A 310 19.96 8.54 -14.00
N SER A 311 19.25 7.87 -14.92
CA SER A 311 17.87 8.21 -15.29
C SER A 311 16.91 8.34 -14.10
N ASP A 312 17.15 7.55 -13.04
CA ASP A 312 16.17 7.33 -11.97
C ASP A 312 16.67 7.77 -10.58
N ALA A 313 17.98 8.00 -10.42
CA ALA A 313 18.58 8.42 -9.14
C ALA A 313 20.01 8.99 -9.30
N THR A 314 20.43 9.84 -8.36
CA THR A 314 21.85 10.14 -8.10
C THR A 314 22.46 9.00 -7.27
N ILE A 315 23.70 8.60 -7.56
CA ILE A 315 24.39 7.53 -6.83
C ILE A 315 25.75 8.03 -6.33
N GLY A 316 25.94 8.05 -5.01
CA GLY A 316 27.22 8.36 -4.38
C GLY A 316 28.12 7.13 -4.29
N LEU A 317 29.29 7.16 -4.93
CA LEU A 317 30.27 6.08 -4.87
C LEU A 317 31.06 6.12 -3.55
N LEU A 318 30.92 5.06 -2.74
CA LEU A 318 31.73 4.81 -1.55
C LEU A 318 33.12 4.31 -1.92
N ASN A 319 34.14 4.60 -1.10
CA ASN A 319 35.50 4.10 -1.29
C ASN A 319 35.70 2.65 -0.79
N CYS A 320 34.78 1.75 -1.15
CA CYS A 320 34.81 0.33 -0.79
C CYS A 320 34.12 -0.53 -1.86
N GLY A 321 34.39 -1.83 -1.87
CA GLY A 321 33.81 -2.78 -2.83
C GLY A 321 34.21 -4.23 -2.55
N PRO A 322 33.77 -5.18 -3.39
CA PRO A 322 34.07 -6.61 -3.22
C PRO A 322 35.58 -6.89 -3.24
N GLU A 323 36.06 -7.71 -2.29
CA GLU A 323 37.45 -8.16 -2.16
C GLU A 323 37.93 -8.86 -3.43
N ASP A 324 37.10 -9.73 -4.00
CA ASP A 324 37.42 -10.52 -5.21
C ASP A 324 37.32 -9.74 -6.53
N ASP A 325 36.73 -8.54 -6.56
CA ASP A 325 36.59 -7.72 -7.78
C ASP A 325 36.87 -6.24 -7.52
N THR A 326 38.10 -5.81 -7.84
CA THR A 326 38.57 -4.42 -7.73
C THR A 326 37.95 -3.46 -8.76
N ARG A 327 37.22 -3.98 -9.76
CA ARG A 327 36.52 -3.18 -10.77
C ARG A 327 35.11 -2.77 -10.33
N GLN A 328 34.68 -3.15 -9.13
CA GLN A 328 33.39 -2.76 -8.56
C GLN A 328 33.56 -1.94 -7.28
N MET A 329 32.72 -0.91 -7.14
CA MET A 329 32.58 -0.05 -5.98
C MET A 329 31.14 -0.13 -5.46
N VAL A 330 30.93 0.11 -4.16
CA VAL A 330 29.58 0.26 -3.61
C VAL A 330 29.06 1.67 -3.91
N GLY A 331 27.92 1.76 -4.58
CA GLY A 331 27.15 2.99 -4.75
C GLY A 331 25.96 3.03 -3.79
N ILE A 332 25.78 4.16 -3.10
CA ILE A 332 24.57 4.44 -2.32
C ILE A 332 23.63 5.31 -3.15
N PRO A 333 22.35 4.93 -3.33
CA PRO A 333 21.34 5.79 -3.93
C PRO A 333 21.09 7.03 -3.06
N LEU A 334 20.96 8.18 -3.71
CA LEU A 334 20.78 9.50 -3.12
C LEU A 334 19.71 10.27 -3.91
N THR A 335 18.84 10.99 -3.20
CA THR A 335 17.88 11.93 -3.80
C THR A 335 18.30 13.35 -3.43
N LYS A 336 18.50 14.24 -4.42
CA LYS A 336 18.90 15.63 -4.15
C LYS A 336 17.68 16.47 -3.76
N VAL A 337 17.82 17.29 -2.71
CA VAL A 337 16.82 18.30 -2.34
C VAL A 337 17.18 19.63 -3.01
N VAL A 338 16.23 20.26 -3.71
CA VAL A 338 16.46 21.53 -4.42
C VAL A 338 15.85 22.69 -3.63
N LEU A 339 16.55 23.08 -2.56
CA LEU A 339 16.34 24.34 -1.85
C LEU A 339 17.59 25.22 -2.06
N GLY A 340 17.55 26.05 -3.10
CA GLY A 340 18.67 26.91 -3.53
C GLY A 340 19.89 26.13 -4.02
N GLU A 341 21.09 26.70 -3.84
CA GLU A 341 22.38 26.11 -4.26
C GLU A 341 22.92 25.03 -3.29
N SER A 342 22.09 24.45 -2.43
CA SER A 342 22.56 23.53 -1.38
C SER A 342 22.82 22.10 -1.88
N ASP A 343 23.91 21.48 -1.40
CA ASP A 343 24.28 20.08 -1.66
C ASP A 343 23.72 19.13 -0.58
N ILE A 344 22.41 19.18 -0.41
CA ILE A 344 21.66 18.34 0.53
C ILE A 344 21.04 17.16 -0.23
N TYR A 345 21.26 15.96 0.31
CA TYR A 345 20.80 14.70 -0.26
C TYR A 345 20.12 13.85 0.81
N LEU A 346 19.19 12.99 0.39
CA LEU A 346 18.53 12.01 1.23
C LEU A 346 18.94 10.61 0.81
N ARG A 347 19.24 9.75 1.79
CA ARG A 347 19.40 8.31 1.56
C ARG A 347 18.13 7.59 2.02
N LEU A 348 17.32 7.17 1.05
CA LEU A 348 16.09 6.42 1.31
C LEU A 348 16.40 4.93 1.45
N VAL A 349 15.86 4.30 2.49
CA VAL A 349 16.13 2.88 2.83
C VAL A 349 15.58 1.92 1.77
N GLU A 350 14.51 2.31 1.08
CA GLU A 350 13.85 1.53 0.02
C GLU A 350 14.77 1.28 -1.19
N TYR A 351 15.86 2.03 -1.32
CA TYR A 351 16.85 1.91 -2.38
C TYR A 351 18.14 1.29 -1.82
N PRO A 352 18.32 -0.04 -1.94
CA PRO A 352 19.50 -0.73 -1.40
C PRO A 352 20.81 -0.22 -2.03
N SER A 353 21.91 -0.37 -1.31
CA SER A 353 23.24 -0.16 -1.90
C SER A 353 23.43 -1.08 -3.11
N VAL A 354 24.02 -0.57 -4.18
CA VAL A 354 24.26 -1.28 -5.45
C VAL A 354 25.75 -1.37 -5.74
N LEU A 355 26.16 -2.36 -6.54
CA LEU A 355 27.53 -2.43 -7.06
C LEU A 355 27.61 -1.70 -8.41
N ARG A 356 28.63 -0.86 -8.59
CA ARG A 356 28.85 -0.07 -9.81
C ARG A 356 30.30 -0.19 -10.31
N PRO A 357 30.55 -0.18 -11.63
CA PRO A 357 31.90 -0.26 -12.17
C PRO A 357 32.79 0.93 -11.77
N THR A 358 34.07 0.68 -11.47
CA THR A 358 35.04 1.73 -11.11
C THR A 358 35.31 2.72 -12.25
N THR A 359 35.13 2.29 -13.51
CA THR A 359 35.28 3.16 -14.71
C THR A 359 34.25 4.29 -14.78
N THR A 360 33.16 4.22 -14.00
CA THR A 360 32.15 5.29 -13.90
C THR A 360 32.61 6.44 -12.98
N SER A 361 33.77 6.33 -12.33
CA SER A 361 34.35 7.32 -11.40
C SER A 361 34.93 8.58 -12.07
N GLY A 362 34.42 8.99 -13.23
CA GLY A 362 34.91 10.17 -13.97
C GLY A 362 34.54 11.53 -13.35
N GLY A 363 33.67 11.55 -12.33
CA GLY A 363 33.18 12.75 -11.67
C GLY A 363 34.08 13.27 -10.55
N LEU A 364 34.23 14.60 -10.48
CA LEU A 364 34.85 15.31 -9.36
C LEU A 364 34.19 14.89 -8.05
N ARG A 365 34.98 14.64 -6.98
CA ARG A 365 34.40 14.43 -5.65
C ARG A 365 33.73 15.72 -5.17
N LYS A 366 32.50 15.59 -4.69
CA LYS A 366 31.74 16.70 -4.10
C LYS A 366 31.47 16.38 -2.63
N ARG A 367 31.67 17.36 -1.75
CA ARG A 367 31.19 17.27 -0.36
C ARG A 367 29.68 17.44 -0.37
N ILE A 368 28.97 16.48 0.19
CA ILE A 368 27.52 16.46 0.29
C ILE A 368 27.10 16.31 1.76
N HIS A 369 25.87 16.74 2.06
CA HIS A 369 25.23 16.50 3.34
C HIS A 369 24.10 15.50 3.13
N VAL A 370 24.21 14.32 3.74
CA VAL A 370 23.17 13.29 3.69
C VAL A 370 22.32 13.38 4.95
N GLU A 371 21.07 13.82 4.81
CA GLU A 371 20.17 14.03 5.95
C GLU A 371 19.43 12.78 6.39
N ASN A 372 19.04 12.73 7.66
CA ASN A 372 18.33 11.62 8.26
C ASN A 372 16.82 11.81 8.11
N ALA A 373 16.20 11.02 7.21
CA ALA A 373 14.75 10.97 6.99
C ALA A 373 13.88 10.63 8.23
N THR A 374 14.48 10.32 9.39
CA THR A 374 13.78 10.10 10.68
C THR A 374 14.06 11.17 11.74
N ARG A 375 14.71 12.30 11.40
CA ARG A 375 14.69 13.48 12.28
C ARG A 375 13.32 14.16 12.36
N LEU A 376 12.42 13.81 11.43
CA LEU A 376 11.01 14.20 11.34
C LEU A 376 10.13 13.88 12.57
N SER A 377 10.64 13.29 13.67
CA SER A 377 9.80 12.74 14.74
C SER A 377 10.23 12.97 16.20
N SER A 378 11.13 13.91 16.51
CA SER A 378 11.59 14.07 17.91
C SER A 378 11.80 15.48 18.47
N GLN A 379 11.58 16.55 17.71
CA GLN A 379 11.32 17.91 18.23
C GLN A 379 10.59 18.70 17.13
N GLY A 380 9.33 19.09 17.37
CA GLY A 380 8.57 20.04 16.53
C GLY A 380 8.48 19.73 15.02
N SER A 381 7.53 18.87 14.62
CA SER A 381 6.89 18.84 13.28
C SER A 381 7.62 19.50 12.09
N GLU A 382 8.61 18.82 11.51
CA GLU A 382 9.21 19.21 10.22
C GLU A 382 8.40 18.62 9.05
N GLN A 383 7.14 19.04 8.96
CA GLN A 383 6.44 19.19 7.69
C GLN A 383 7.17 20.27 6.87
N LEU A 384 7.09 20.23 5.52
CA LEU A 384 7.58 21.35 4.72
C LEU A 384 6.78 22.59 5.10
N CYS A 385 7.48 23.62 5.58
CA CYS A 385 6.87 24.78 6.20
C CYS A 385 6.80 25.94 5.20
N TRP A 386 5.63 26.53 5.08
CA TRP A 386 5.47 27.87 4.53
C TRP A 386 5.28 28.85 5.69
N ILE A 387 6.03 29.95 5.68
CA ILE A 387 5.88 31.06 6.61
C ILE A 387 5.14 32.17 5.88
N TYR A 388 4.22 32.84 6.55
CA TYR A 388 3.68 34.12 6.11
C TYR A 388 3.89 35.16 7.23
N ASP A 389 3.77 36.43 6.90
CA ASP A 389 3.79 37.53 7.86
C ASP A 389 2.44 38.24 7.80
N ASP A 390 1.70 38.37 8.90
CA ASP A 390 0.39 39.03 8.87
C ASP A 390 0.51 40.51 8.44
N ASP A 391 1.64 41.16 8.75
CA ASP A 391 1.90 42.55 8.35
C ASP A 391 2.06 42.70 6.82
N ASP A 392 2.75 41.75 6.15
CA ASP A 392 2.91 41.74 4.67
C ASP A 392 1.55 41.71 3.94
N PHE A 393 0.57 40.96 4.47
CA PHE A 393 -0.77 40.87 3.88
C PHE A 393 -1.61 42.10 4.25
N ALA A 394 -1.51 42.59 5.48
CA ALA A 394 -2.23 43.77 5.96
C ALA A 394 -1.80 45.06 5.23
N GLU A 395 -0.51 45.23 4.88
CA GLU A 395 -0.01 46.37 4.11
C GLU A 395 -0.69 46.53 2.74
N ILE A 396 -1.17 45.44 2.15
CA ILE A 396 -1.90 45.41 0.88
C ILE A 396 -3.39 45.11 1.05
N HIS A 397 -3.94 45.36 2.25
CA HIS A 397 -5.37 45.25 2.56
C HIS A 397 -5.95 43.82 2.50
N LEU A 398 -5.13 42.80 2.75
CA LEU A 398 -5.54 41.39 2.80
C LEU A 398 -5.48 40.79 4.22
N GLU A 399 -6.43 39.91 4.55
CA GLU A 399 -6.45 39.07 5.76
C GLU A 399 -6.50 37.59 5.38
N LEU A 400 -5.67 36.75 6.03
CA LEU A 400 -5.69 35.31 5.85
C LEU A 400 -6.78 34.68 6.74
N VAL A 401 -7.94 34.38 6.14
CA VAL A 401 -9.17 34.03 6.87
C VAL A 401 -9.41 32.52 7.02
N GLU A 402 -8.95 31.70 6.09
CA GLU A 402 -9.26 30.25 6.07
C GLU A 402 -8.14 29.45 5.38
N VAL A 403 -7.85 28.25 5.88
CA VAL A 403 -6.85 27.32 5.31
C VAL A 403 -7.39 25.90 5.30
N VAL A 404 -7.28 25.20 4.16
CA VAL A 404 -7.66 23.79 3.98
C VAL A 404 -6.43 22.96 3.57
N PRO A 405 -6.18 21.79 4.22
CA PRO A 405 -6.89 21.26 5.38
C PRO A 405 -6.54 22.06 6.66
N HIS A 406 -7.52 22.32 7.52
CA HIS A 406 -7.34 23.14 8.75
C HIS A 406 -6.22 22.62 9.67
N SER A 407 -5.93 21.31 9.65
CA SER A 407 -4.83 20.69 10.39
C SER A 407 -3.42 21.12 9.93
N SER A 408 -3.31 21.83 8.81
CA SER A 408 -2.06 22.37 8.28
C SER A 408 -1.79 23.82 8.70
N TRP A 409 -2.68 24.49 9.44
CA TRP A 409 -2.52 25.90 9.83
C TRP A 409 -2.16 26.05 11.30
N ASP A 410 -0.95 26.55 11.57
CA ASP A 410 -0.51 27.00 12.89
C ASP A 410 -0.60 28.53 12.96
N LYS A 411 -1.81 29.04 13.23
CA LYS A 411 -2.10 30.49 13.25
C LYS A 411 -1.31 31.24 14.33
N GLU A 412 -0.99 30.61 15.47
CA GLU A 412 -0.19 31.25 16.53
C GLU A 412 1.28 31.48 16.12
N ARG A 413 1.77 30.77 15.10
CA ARG A 413 3.15 30.87 14.62
C ARG A 413 3.30 31.46 13.22
N ALA A 414 2.20 31.86 12.58
CA ALA A 414 2.13 32.27 11.18
C ALA A 414 2.77 31.23 10.21
N VAL A 415 2.44 29.95 10.42
CA VAL A 415 3.05 28.81 9.72
C VAL A 415 2.01 27.88 9.10
N LEU A 416 2.29 27.39 7.90
CA LEU A 416 1.52 26.39 7.18
C LEU A 416 2.36 25.13 6.93
N LEU A 417 1.80 23.94 7.17
CA LEU A 417 2.53 22.69 7.30
C LEU A 417 2.14 21.64 6.24
N SER A 418 2.97 21.44 5.21
CA SER A 418 2.76 20.47 4.12
C SER A 418 3.30 19.08 4.44
N THR A 419 2.49 18.05 4.20
CA THR A 419 2.90 16.64 4.31
C THR A 419 3.42 16.10 2.97
N LEU A 420 4.64 15.58 2.96
CA LEU A 420 5.23 14.87 1.83
C LEU A 420 4.89 13.37 1.87
N GLN A 421 4.59 12.79 0.71
CA GLN A 421 4.58 11.35 0.47
C GLN A 421 6.00 10.84 0.14
N PRO A 422 6.31 9.54 0.35
CA PRO A 422 7.62 8.95 0.04
C PRO A 422 8.04 9.04 -1.44
N ASN A 423 7.07 9.23 -2.35
CA ASN A 423 7.33 9.43 -3.77
C ASN A 423 7.93 10.82 -4.08
N GLY A 424 7.80 11.81 -3.19
CA GLY A 424 8.21 13.21 -3.38
C GLY A 424 7.09 14.18 -3.75
N SER A 425 5.82 13.76 -3.82
CA SER A 425 4.67 14.67 -3.96
C SER A 425 4.12 15.07 -2.60
N SER A 426 3.43 16.21 -2.48
CA SER A 426 2.57 16.45 -1.31
C SER A 426 1.42 15.42 -1.24
N THR A 427 0.83 15.22 -0.06
CA THR A 427 -0.37 14.37 0.07
C THR A 427 -1.59 15.04 -0.55
N HIS A 428 -1.72 16.36 -0.32
CA HIS A 428 -2.75 17.28 -0.80
C HIS A 428 -2.11 18.68 -0.88
N PRO A 429 -2.55 19.58 -1.78
CA PRO A 429 -2.15 20.98 -1.75
C PRO A 429 -2.72 21.67 -0.50
N ILE A 430 -2.02 22.70 0.00
CA ILE A 430 -2.58 23.63 1.00
C ILE A 430 -3.32 24.72 0.24
N ILE A 431 -4.57 24.97 0.61
CA ILE A 431 -5.43 25.99 0.01
C ILE A 431 -5.66 27.07 1.07
N ILE A 432 -5.44 28.32 0.70
CA ILE A 432 -5.52 29.48 1.59
C ILE A 432 -6.51 30.47 0.99
N ARG A 433 -7.35 31.05 1.82
CA ARG A 433 -8.27 32.13 1.44
C ARG A 433 -7.81 33.45 2.03
N LEU A 434 -7.68 34.44 1.16
CA LEU A 434 -7.28 35.81 1.50
C LEU A 434 -8.46 36.74 1.24
N HIS A 435 -8.97 37.36 2.29
CA HIS A 435 -10.06 38.32 2.25
C HIS A 435 -9.50 39.72 2.03
N HIS A 436 -10.11 40.54 1.18
CA HIS A 436 -9.77 41.96 1.07
C HIS A 436 -10.74 42.78 1.93
N ASP A 437 -10.29 43.86 2.56
CA ASP A 437 -11.13 44.68 3.46
C ASP A 437 -12.39 45.30 2.81
N GLU A 438 -12.41 45.51 1.49
CA GLU A 438 -13.52 46.10 0.74
C GLU A 438 -14.75 45.18 0.71
N ASN A 439 -15.87 45.62 1.32
CA ASN A 439 -17.09 44.84 1.62
C ASN A 439 -17.78 44.13 0.43
N HIS A 440 -17.40 44.42 -0.81
CA HIS A 440 -17.96 43.83 -2.03
C HIS A 440 -16.92 43.18 -2.96
N SER A 441 -15.67 43.06 -2.52
CA SER A 441 -14.59 42.44 -3.28
C SER A 441 -14.70 40.91 -3.31
N GLN A 442 -14.13 40.29 -4.34
CA GLN A 442 -13.89 38.84 -4.35
C GLN A 442 -12.67 38.51 -3.47
N ASP A 443 -12.71 37.35 -2.81
CA ASP A 443 -11.55 36.83 -2.06
C ASP A 443 -10.53 36.22 -3.03
N PHE A 444 -9.26 36.19 -2.66
CA PHE A 444 -8.26 35.40 -3.37
C PHE A 444 -8.14 34.00 -2.78
N ILE A 445 -7.82 33.03 -3.63
CA ILE A 445 -7.44 31.67 -3.26
C ILE A 445 -5.98 31.45 -3.66
N LEU A 446 -5.11 31.20 -2.68
CA LEU A 446 -3.71 30.83 -2.87
C LEU A 446 -3.54 29.33 -2.64
N ILE A 447 -2.97 28.64 -3.61
CA ILE A 447 -2.74 27.18 -3.61
C ILE A 447 -1.24 26.94 -3.52
N LEU A 448 -0.80 26.12 -2.57
CA LEU A 448 0.60 25.78 -2.32
C LEU A 448 0.82 24.27 -2.38
N GLU A 449 1.79 23.84 -3.20
CA GLU A 449 2.08 22.43 -3.42
C GLU A 449 3.56 22.14 -3.68
N PHE A 450 3.93 20.85 -3.67
CA PHE A 450 5.28 20.39 -3.98
C PHE A 450 5.21 19.33 -5.08
N GLU A 451 5.79 19.64 -6.23
CA GLU A 451 5.86 18.75 -7.39
C GLU A 451 7.22 18.08 -7.49
N LYS A 452 7.22 16.81 -7.92
CA LYS A 452 8.45 16.08 -8.22
C LYS A 452 8.75 16.11 -9.71
N GLN A 453 9.86 16.74 -10.07
CA GLN A 453 10.41 16.73 -11.42
C GLN A 453 11.64 15.82 -11.48
N GLY A 454 11.43 14.56 -11.86
CA GLY A 454 12.49 13.56 -11.98
C GLY A 454 13.15 13.25 -10.63
N ALA A 455 14.41 13.67 -10.46
CA ALA A 455 15.20 13.48 -9.24
C ALA A 455 15.04 14.63 -8.21
N TYR A 456 14.25 15.66 -8.52
CA TYR A 456 14.14 16.91 -7.76
C TYR A 456 12.70 17.13 -7.25
N ILE A 457 12.57 17.96 -6.20
CA ILE A 457 11.28 18.45 -5.66
C ILE A 457 11.29 19.98 -5.79
N GLU A 458 10.24 20.54 -6.37
CA GLU A 458 10.05 21.99 -6.57
C GLU A 458 8.82 22.47 -5.78
N ALA A 459 8.89 23.70 -5.27
CA ALA A 459 7.79 24.37 -4.56
C ALA A 459 6.95 25.20 -5.54
N CYS A 460 5.64 24.99 -5.56
CA CYS A 460 4.74 25.64 -6.49
C CYS A 460 3.66 26.46 -5.75
N SER A 461 3.35 27.64 -6.27
CA SER A 461 2.29 28.53 -5.81
C SER A 461 1.42 29.00 -6.98
N SER A 462 0.10 29.03 -6.79
CA SER A 462 -0.88 29.45 -7.79
C SER A 462 -1.99 30.32 -7.15
N LEU A 463 -2.50 31.32 -7.87
CA LEU A 463 -3.56 32.24 -7.42
C LEU A 463 -4.84 32.14 -8.27
N ALA A 464 -5.98 32.35 -7.62
CA ALA A 464 -7.31 32.50 -8.23
C ALA A 464 -8.21 33.42 -7.37
N ILE A 465 -9.46 33.69 -7.79
CA ILE A 465 -10.44 34.48 -7.02
C ILE A 465 -11.76 33.73 -6.80
N CYS A 466 -12.46 33.98 -5.69
CA CYS A 466 -13.79 33.42 -5.41
C CYS A 466 -14.73 34.43 -4.74
N SER A 467 -16.04 34.15 -4.75
CA SER A 467 -17.02 34.92 -3.98
C SER A 467 -16.87 34.68 -2.48
N ARG A 468 -17.17 35.69 -1.66
CA ARG A 468 -17.23 35.59 -0.18
C ARG A 468 -18.12 34.43 0.31
N ASP A 469 -19.19 34.10 -0.41
CA ASP A 469 -20.13 33.05 -0.01
C ASP A 469 -19.72 31.61 -0.42
N ALA A 470 -18.54 31.42 -1.04
CA ALA A 470 -18.08 30.10 -1.45
C ALA A 470 -17.54 29.26 -0.27
N SER A 471 -17.91 27.98 -0.20
CA SER A 471 -17.39 27.03 0.79
C SER A 471 -16.04 26.44 0.34
N LEU A 472 -15.02 26.54 1.19
CA LEU A 472 -13.67 26.04 0.90
C LEU A 472 -13.59 24.50 0.91
N GLU A 473 -14.48 23.84 1.66
CA GLU A 473 -14.62 22.37 1.68
C GLU A 473 -15.20 21.86 0.34
N GLY A 474 -16.25 22.51 -0.19
CA GLY A 474 -16.81 22.19 -1.51
C GLY A 474 -15.90 22.59 -2.68
N LEU A 475 -15.07 23.62 -2.48
CA LEU A 475 -13.99 23.98 -3.40
C LEU A 475 -12.95 22.86 -3.49
N ALA A 476 -12.52 22.28 -2.36
CA ALA A 476 -11.47 21.25 -2.32
C ALA A 476 -11.78 20.01 -3.18
N GLU A 477 -13.05 19.58 -3.29
CA GLU A 477 -13.45 18.44 -4.12
C GLU A 477 -13.25 18.68 -5.62
N LYS A 478 -13.48 19.91 -6.10
CA LYS A 478 -13.29 20.27 -7.52
C LYS A 478 -11.93 20.92 -7.81
N LEU A 479 -11.20 21.35 -6.77
CA LEU A 479 -10.01 22.17 -6.93
C LEU A 479 -8.93 21.50 -7.78
N HIS A 480 -8.83 20.17 -7.82
CA HIS A 480 -7.87 19.48 -8.68
C HIS A 480 -8.00 19.79 -10.19
N HIS A 481 -9.17 20.24 -10.67
CA HIS A 481 -9.32 20.77 -12.03
C HIS A 481 -8.88 22.24 -12.12
N VAL A 482 -9.19 23.04 -11.11
CA VAL A 482 -8.81 24.46 -10.99
C VAL A 482 -7.29 24.60 -10.83
N THR A 483 -6.64 23.84 -9.94
CA THR A 483 -5.19 23.77 -9.75
C THR A 483 -4.49 23.49 -11.07
N ARG A 484 -4.97 22.54 -11.89
CA ARG A 484 -4.37 22.23 -13.21
C ARG A 484 -4.49 23.34 -14.25
N ARG A 485 -5.48 24.24 -14.12
CA ARG A 485 -5.62 25.45 -14.97
C ARG A 485 -4.87 26.65 -14.38
N ALA A 486 -4.79 26.72 -13.05
CA ALA A 486 -4.07 27.72 -12.28
C ALA A 486 -2.56 27.44 -12.20
N SER A 487 -2.10 26.22 -12.54
CA SER A 487 -0.69 25.88 -12.68
C SER A 487 -0.01 26.93 -13.57
N SER A 488 1.02 27.60 -13.03
CA SER A 488 1.73 28.77 -13.59
C SER A 488 1.14 30.17 -13.36
N MET A 489 -0.12 30.29 -12.90
CA MET A 489 -0.77 31.58 -12.63
C MET A 489 -0.34 32.12 -11.25
N LYS A 490 0.74 32.91 -11.22
CA LYS A 490 1.27 33.53 -9.99
C LYS A 490 0.62 34.86 -9.62
N ALA A 491 -0.39 35.31 -10.38
CA ALA A 491 -1.07 36.59 -10.17
C ALA A 491 -2.58 36.50 -10.48
N ALA A 492 -3.39 37.35 -9.83
CA ALA A 492 -4.83 37.45 -10.00
C ALA A 492 -5.35 38.87 -9.72
N ASN A 493 -6.52 39.25 -10.25
CA ASN A 493 -7.22 40.51 -9.96
C ASN A 493 -8.64 40.25 -9.43
N ASN A 494 -9.00 40.85 -8.28
CA ASN A 494 -10.32 40.67 -7.64
C ASN A 494 -11.31 41.85 -7.87
N GLY A 495 -11.00 42.72 -8.83
CA GLY A 495 -11.69 43.99 -9.10
C GLY A 495 -11.09 45.21 -8.39
N PHE A 496 -10.33 45.01 -7.30
CA PHE A 496 -9.82 46.08 -6.43
C PHE A 496 -8.30 46.05 -6.30
N LEU A 497 -7.72 44.87 -6.15
CA LEU A 497 -6.29 44.59 -6.04
C LEU A 497 -5.84 43.69 -7.20
N ASN A 498 -4.66 43.98 -7.75
CA ASN A 498 -3.89 43.03 -8.55
C ASN A 498 -2.87 42.38 -7.60
N LEU A 499 -3.04 41.11 -7.27
CA LEU A 499 -2.17 40.39 -6.35
C LEU A 499 -1.23 39.47 -7.13
N GLN A 500 0.06 39.53 -6.82
CA GLN A 500 1.05 38.50 -7.14
C GLN A 500 1.53 37.83 -5.86
N VAL A 501 1.87 36.54 -5.90
CA VAL A 501 2.53 35.85 -4.77
C VAL A 501 3.82 35.20 -5.23
N THR A 502 4.90 35.45 -4.50
CA THR A 502 6.20 34.79 -4.66
C THR A 502 6.56 33.99 -3.41
N THR A 503 7.50 33.05 -3.55
CA THR A 503 7.88 32.11 -2.50
C THR A 503 9.39 32.05 -2.39
N GLU A 504 9.96 32.58 -1.31
CA GLU A 504 11.40 32.72 -1.10
C GLU A 504 11.93 31.60 -0.18
N PRO A 505 12.90 30.76 -0.61
CA PRO A 505 13.46 29.71 0.24
C PRO A 505 14.40 30.30 1.29
N ILE A 506 14.26 29.89 2.55
CA ILE A 506 15.18 30.31 3.62
C ILE A 506 16.47 29.48 3.54
N PRO A 507 17.66 30.10 3.35
CA PRO A 507 18.91 29.37 3.17
C PRO A 507 19.21 28.41 4.34
N GLY A 508 19.41 27.13 4.02
CA GLY A 508 19.74 26.09 5.01
C GLY A 508 18.57 25.66 5.90
N ARG A 509 17.32 25.96 5.53
CA ARG A 509 16.11 25.49 6.22
C ARG A 509 15.08 24.94 5.23
N TRP A 510 14.25 24.01 5.69
CA TRP A 510 13.12 23.42 4.94
C TRP A 510 11.87 24.33 5.04
N MET A 511 12.05 25.62 4.80
CA MET A 511 11.04 26.67 4.99
C MET A 511 11.03 27.63 3.79
N LEU A 512 9.85 28.01 3.32
CA LEU A 512 9.65 29.05 2.31
C LEU A 512 8.81 30.20 2.88
N THR A 513 9.22 31.45 2.67
CA THR A 513 8.40 32.62 2.99
C THR A 513 7.47 32.95 1.82
N ILE A 514 6.19 33.08 2.09
CA ILE A 514 5.17 33.57 1.16
C ILE A 514 5.21 35.09 1.17
N ARG A 515 5.45 35.72 0.01
CA ARG A 515 5.47 37.18 -0.15
C ARG A 515 4.36 37.61 -1.10
N PRO A 516 3.31 38.28 -0.63
CA PRO A 516 2.32 38.90 -1.49
C PRO A 516 2.82 40.27 -1.98
N GLU A 517 2.48 40.65 -3.22
CA GLU A 517 2.88 41.92 -3.83
C GLU A 517 1.71 42.52 -4.64
N ALA A 518 1.46 43.82 -4.46
CA ALA A 518 0.44 44.56 -5.18
C ALA A 518 0.97 45.04 -6.55
N MET A 519 0.42 44.53 -7.64
CA MET A 519 0.83 44.91 -9.00
C MET A 519 0.15 46.19 -9.48
N LEU A 520 0.92 47.04 -10.19
CA LEU A 520 0.41 48.28 -10.81
C LEU A 520 -0.53 48.02 -12.02
N TYR A 521 -0.46 46.83 -12.62
CA TYR A 521 -1.21 46.45 -13.81
C TYR A 521 -1.96 45.13 -13.57
N PRO A 522 -3.16 44.96 -14.15
CA PRO A 522 -3.88 43.70 -14.05
C PRO A 522 -3.16 42.57 -14.80
N PRO A 523 -3.20 41.32 -14.31
CA PRO A 523 -2.66 40.17 -15.00
C PRO A 523 -3.51 39.81 -16.23
N ASP A 524 -2.88 39.24 -17.26
CA ASP A 524 -3.52 38.92 -18.55
C ASP A 524 -4.74 37.99 -18.43
N VAL A 525 -4.73 37.11 -17.43
CA VAL A 525 -5.82 36.17 -17.11
C VAL A 525 -5.99 36.13 -15.59
N THR A 526 -7.23 36.08 -15.11
CA THR A 526 -7.56 35.73 -13.73
C THR A 526 -8.60 34.63 -13.72
N ILE A 527 -8.36 33.57 -12.95
CA ILE A 527 -9.29 32.44 -12.81
C ILE A 527 -10.29 32.78 -11.70
N ASN A 528 -11.56 32.95 -12.08
CA ASN A 528 -12.67 33.05 -11.14
C ASN A 528 -13.20 31.64 -10.82
N VAL A 529 -12.88 31.14 -9.63
CA VAL A 529 -13.20 29.78 -9.22
C VAL A 529 -14.71 29.53 -9.17
N ASN A 530 -15.55 30.55 -8.92
CA ASN A 530 -17.00 30.38 -8.98
C ASN A 530 -17.51 30.05 -10.40
N VAL A 531 -16.91 30.65 -11.43
CA VAL A 531 -17.25 30.36 -12.83
C VAL A 531 -16.78 28.96 -13.20
N GLU A 532 -15.56 28.59 -12.79
CA GLU A 532 -15.04 27.22 -13.00
C GLU A 532 -15.84 26.16 -12.24
N LEU A 533 -16.39 26.46 -11.05
CA LEU A 533 -17.27 25.56 -10.30
C LEU A 533 -18.64 25.33 -10.96
N GLN A 534 -19.15 26.32 -11.70
CA GLN A 534 -20.43 26.27 -12.40
C GLN A 534 -20.35 25.51 -13.73
N LYS A 535 -19.18 25.47 -14.38
CA LYS A 535 -18.96 24.63 -15.56
C LYS A 535 -19.23 23.16 -15.24
N PRO A 536 -19.94 22.41 -16.12
CA PRO A 536 -20.02 20.96 -16.02
C PRO A 536 -18.62 20.33 -16.00
N HIS A 537 -18.43 19.28 -15.20
CA HIS A 537 -17.12 18.61 -15.07
C HIS A 537 -16.53 18.19 -16.43
N TRP A 538 -17.38 17.71 -17.34
CA TRP A 538 -16.96 17.29 -18.68
C TRP A 538 -16.48 18.45 -19.56
N THR A 539 -16.99 19.68 -19.36
CA THR A 539 -16.51 20.89 -20.04
C THR A 539 -15.09 21.21 -19.60
N LEU A 540 -14.83 21.18 -18.29
CA LEU A 540 -13.48 21.37 -17.71
C LEU A 540 -12.49 20.29 -18.18
N ASP A 541 -12.95 19.05 -18.31
CA ASP A 541 -12.13 17.95 -18.83
C ASP A 541 -11.79 18.15 -20.32
N ILE A 542 -12.72 18.65 -21.15
CA ILE A 542 -12.43 19.02 -22.54
C ILE A 542 -11.42 20.17 -22.63
N GLU A 543 -11.60 21.26 -21.87
CA GLU A 543 -10.62 22.36 -21.81
C GLU A 543 -9.23 21.85 -21.37
N GLY A 544 -9.18 20.95 -20.38
CA GLY A 544 -7.95 20.31 -19.90
C GLY A 544 -7.29 19.35 -20.90
N ILE A 545 -8.06 18.72 -21.80
CA ILE A 545 -7.52 17.94 -22.92
C ILE A 545 -6.92 18.87 -23.97
N LEU A 546 -7.65 19.92 -24.41
CA LEU A 546 -7.17 20.89 -25.40
C LEU A 546 -5.87 21.59 -24.95
N HIS A 547 -5.78 21.96 -23.67
CA HIS A 547 -4.58 22.55 -23.08
C HIS A 547 -3.39 21.57 -23.08
N ARG A 548 -3.63 20.29 -22.76
CA ARG A 548 -2.61 19.22 -22.78
C ARG A 548 -2.10 18.93 -24.19
N GLU A 549 -2.98 18.99 -25.18
CA GLU A 549 -2.68 18.81 -26.60
C GLU A 549 -2.13 20.09 -27.28
N LYS A 550 -2.03 21.21 -26.54
CA LYS A 550 -1.49 22.51 -26.98
C LYS A 550 -2.31 23.19 -28.09
N LEU A 551 -3.63 22.98 -28.08
CA LEU A 551 -4.59 23.52 -29.05
C LEU A 551 -5.08 24.92 -28.62
N TRP A 552 -4.17 25.88 -28.63
CA TRP A 552 -4.39 27.24 -28.11
C TRP A 552 -5.33 28.08 -28.96
N SER A 553 -5.31 27.89 -30.28
CA SER A 553 -6.21 28.56 -31.24
C SER A 553 -7.67 28.13 -31.06
N GLU A 554 -7.86 26.87 -30.71
CA GLU A 554 -9.14 26.20 -30.50
C GLU A 554 -9.75 26.63 -29.16
N LEU A 555 -8.93 26.69 -28.10
CA LEU A 555 -9.30 27.25 -26.79
C LEU A 555 -9.80 28.70 -26.86
N GLN A 556 -9.27 29.50 -27.79
CA GLN A 556 -9.70 30.89 -28.02
C GLN A 556 -10.99 31.00 -28.87
N GLN A 557 -11.50 29.89 -29.41
CA GLN A 557 -12.68 29.84 -30.27
C GLN A 557 -13.76 28.89 -29.71
N ILE A 558 -13.82 28.79 -28.38
CA ILE A 558 -14.89 28.10 -27.67
C ILE A 558 -16.07 29.06 -27.45
N ASP A 559 -17.27 28.62 -27.84
CA ASP A 559 -18.54 29.30 -27.54
C ASP A 559 -19.25 28.54 -26.41
N TYR A 560 -19.70 29.28 -25.40
CA TYR A 560 -20.45 28.77 -24.24
C TYR A 560 -21.88 29.28 -24.28
N ASP A 561 -22.81 28.48 -23.75
CA ASP A 561 -24.16 28.97 -23.48
C ASP A 561 -24.16 29.90 -22.25
N GLU A 562 -24.74 31.10 -22.39
CA GLU A 562 -24.66 32.18 -21.39
C GLU A 562 -25.45 31.89 -20.10
N GLU A 563 -26.44 30.99 -20.12
CA GLU A 563 -27.26 30.63 -18.95
C GLU A 563 -26.80 29.33 -18.28
N THR A 564 -26.29 28.36 -19.07
CA THR A 564 -25.97 27.00 -18.59
C THR A 564 -24.47 26.70 -18.50
N TYR A 565 -23.60 27.54 -19.08
CA TYR A 565 -22.16 27.31 -19.23
C TYR A 565 -21.80 25.99 -19.96
N GLU A 566 -22.74 25.41 -20.71
CA GLU A 566 -22.49 24.24 -21.55
C GLU A 566 -21.68 24.61 -22.80
N LEU A 567 -20.82 23.69 -23.23
CA LEU A 567 -19.97 23.84 -24.40
C LEU A 567 -20.82 23.76 -25.69
N LYS A 568 -21.00 24.89 -26.36
CA LYS A 568 -21.93 25.03 -27.49
C LYS A 568 -21.24 24.87 -28.85
N GLN A 569 -20.05 25.44 -29.04
CA GLN A 569 -19.24 25.26 -30.25
C GLN A 569 -17.73 25.27 -29.95
N ILE A 570 -16.96 24.60 -30.80
CA ILE A 570 -15.50 24.76 -30.94
C ILE A 570 -15.24 25.16 -32.39
N CYS A 571 -14.52 26.26 -32.63
CA CYS A 571 -14.17 26.74 -33.97
C CYS A 571 -15.37 26.85 -34.95
N GLY A 572 -16.53 27.30 -34.45
CA GLY A 572 -17.76 27.45 -35.25
C GLY A 572 -18.48 26.14 -35.59
N GLN A 573 -18.07 25.00 -35.01
CA GLN A 573 -18.71 23.69 -35.21
C GLN A 573 -19.27 23.13 -33.88
N PRO A 574 -20.33 22.30 -33.92
CA PRO A 574 -20.76 21.53 -32.75
C PRO A 574 -19.60 20.67 -32.21
N PRO A 575 -19.36 20.59 -30.88
CA PRO A 575 -18.17 19.95 -30.31
C PRO A 575 -17.96 18.50 -30.76
N LEU A 576 -19.06 17.74 -30.89
CA LEU A 576 -19.02 16.35 -31.33
C LEU A 576 -18.62 16.21 -32.81
N LEU A 577 -19.00 17.16 -33.66
CA LEU A 577 -18.60 17.16 -35.06
C LEU A 577 -17.11 17.50 -35.19
N TRP A 578 -16.66 18.54 -34.49
CA TRP A 578 -15.26 18.96 -34.46
C TRP A 578 -14.34 17.85 -33.92
N ALA A 579 -14.70 17.22 -32.80
CA ALA A 579 -13.94 16.13 -32.22
C ALA A 579 -13.91 14.88 -33.11
N SER A 580 -14.99 14.64 -33.89
CA SER A 580 -15.05 13.53 -34.83
C SER A 580 -14.30 13.77 -36.14
N GLU A 581 -14.22 15.03 -36.59
CA GLU A 581 -13.44 15.43 -37.78
C GLU A 581 -11.93 15.46 -37.52
N ASN A 582 -11.50 15.73 -36.28
CA ASN A 582 -10.07 15.80 -35.90
C ASN A 582 -9.56 14.53 -35.17
N GLY A 583 -10.44 13.59 -34.81
CA GLY A 583 -10.05 12.29 -34.23
C GLY A 583 -9.86 12.27 -32.71
N HIS A 584 -10.33 13.27 -31.97
CA HIS A 584 -10.18 13.35 -30.51
C HIS A 584 -11.13 12.39 -29.79
N ILE A 585 -10.81 11.09 -29.81
CA ILE A 585 -11.65 10.02 -29.25
C ILE A 585 -11.99 10.20 -27.76
N GLU A 586 -11.14 10.83 -26.97
CA GLU A 586 -11.40 11.13 -25.55
C GLU A 586 -12.52 12.18 -25.40
N ILE A 587 -12.48 13.24 -26.20
CA ILE A 587 -13.54 14.26 -26.28
C ILE A 587 -14.86 13.65 -26.82
N VAL A 588 -14.80 12.78 -27.84
CA VAL A 588 -16.00 12.08 -28.35
C VAL A 588 -16.65 11.18 -27.28
N LYS A 589 -15.85 10.50 -26.44
CA LYS A 589 -16.38 9.72 -25.30
C LYS A 589 -17.05 10.64 -24.27
N LEU A 590 -16.37 11.70 -23.83
CA LEU A 590 -16.92 12.66 -22.87
C LEU A 590 -18.25 13.26 -23.35
N LEU A 591 -18.32 13.71 -24.60
CA LEU A 591 -19.54 14.29 -25.18
C LEU A 591 -20.68 13.27 -25.29
N ARG A 592 -20.38 12.02 -25.68
CA ARG A 592 -21.37 10.93 -25.73
C ARG A 592 -21.90 10.58 -24.34
N ASP A 593 -21.01 10.44 -23.36
CA ASP A 593 -21.36 9.96 -22.01
C ASP A 593 -22.17 11.01 -21.23
N ASN A 594 -22.10 12.27 -21.63
CA ASN A 594 -22.95 13.36 -21.14
C ASN A 594 -24.19 13.63 -22.03
N GLY A 595 -24.53 12.71 -22.95
CA GLY A 595 -25.82 12.70 -23.65
C GLY A 595 -25.91 13.52 -24.94
N THR A 596 -24.79 13.98 -25.51
CA THR A 596 -24.79 14.71 -26.79
C THR A 596 -25.41 13.87 -27.91
N ASN A 597 -26.36 14.43 -28.67
CA ASN A 597 -27.03 13.71 -29.75
C ASN A 597 -26.06 13.38 -30.91
N VAL A 598 -25.73 12.09 -31.05
CA VAL A 598 -24.78 11.59 -32.06
C VAL A 598 -25.30 11.61 -33.50
N ALA A 599 -26.60 11.85 -33.70
CA ALA A 599 -27.27 11.79 -35.00
C ALA A 599 -27.54 13.17 -35.65
N THR A 600 -27.32 14.28 -34.94
CA THR A 600 -27.56 15.63 -35.48
C THR A 600 -26.56 15.98 -36.57
N ALA A 601 -27.07 16.26 -37.78
CA ALA A 601 -26.28 16.80 -38.89
C ALA A 601 -26.16 18.33 -38.77
N SER A 602 -25.04 18.89 -39.20
CA SER A 602 -24.90 20.35 -39.37
C SER A 602 -25.63 20.83 -40.64
N ASN A 603 -25.64 22.17 -40.87
CA ASN A 603 -26.33 22.84 -41.99
C ASN A 603 -25.91 22.41 -43.42
N GLY A 604 -25.07 21.38 -43.57
CA GLY A 604 -24.67 20.76 -44.83
C GLY A 604 -24.92 19.25 -44.92
N ASN A 605 -25.84 18.67 -44.13
CA ASN A 605 -26.14 17.22 -44.09
C ASN A 605 -24.97 16.31 -43.65
N ARG A 606 -23.90 16.86 -43.05
CA ARG A 606 -22.74 16.08 -42.59
C ARG A 606 -22.94 15.66 -41.13
N THR A 607 -22.83 14.36 -40.86
CA THR A 607 -22.94 13.77 -39.51
C THR A 607 -21.56 13.48 -38.90
N PRO A 608 -21.44 13.38 -37.57
CA PRO A 608 -20.16 13.05 -36.92
C PRO A 608 -19.56 11.71 -37.41
N LEU A 609 -20.38 10.69 -37.67
CA LEU A 609 -19.93 9.40 -38.20
C LEU A 609 -19.34 9.54 -39.62
N ILE A 610 -19.96 10.35 -40.48
CA ILE A 610 -19.44 10.60 -41.84
C ILE A 610 -18.14 11.39 -41.76
N ALA A 611 -18.03 12.41 -40.90
CA ALA A 611 -16.80 13.18 -40.73
C ALA A 611 -15.63 12.29 -40.26
N ALA A 612 -15.84 11.40 -39.29
CA ALA A 612 -14.83 10.45 -38.84
C ALA A 612 -14.39 9.46 -39.93
N LEU A 613 -15.35 8.94 -40.72
CA LEU A 613 -15.05 8.01 -41.82
C LEU A 613 -14.34 8.70 -43.01
N GLU A 614 -14.73 9.92 -43.36
CA GLU A 614 -14.08 10.73 -44.41
C GLU A 614 -12.62 11.07 -44.08
N LYS A 615 -12.30 11.21 -42.79
CA LYS A 615 -10.96 11.55 -42.28
C LYS A 615 -10.12 10.34 -41.87
N GLY A 616 -10.71 9.14 -41.88
CA GLY A 616 -10.03 7.88 -41.55
C GLY A 616 -9.93 7.55 -40.06
N HIS A 617 -10.61 8.30 -39.17
CA HIS A 617 -10.64 8.08 -37.72
C HIS A 617 -11.51 6.87 -37.37
N SER A 618 -10.98 5.68 -37.65
CA SER A 618 -11.68 4.39 -37.55
C SER A 618 -12.15 4.02 -36.14
N ASP A 619 -11.40 4.43 -35.11
CA ASP A 619 -11.70 4.22 -33.70
C ASP A 619 -12.87 5.09 -33.23
N VAL A 620 -12.89 6.37 -33.64
CA VAL A 620 -14.02 7.27 -33.47
C VAL A 620 -15.25 6.78 -34.23
N ALA A 621 -15.07 6.33 -35.48
CA ALA A 621 -16.16 5.79 -36.29
C ALA A 621 -16.79 4.52 -35.67
N GLN A 622 -15.98 3.61 -35.11
CA GLN A 622 -16.48 2.44 -34.37
C GLN A 622 -17.28 2.85 -33.12
N LEU A 623 -16.81 3.84 -32.37
CA LEU A 623 -17.46 4.37 -31.17
C LEU A 623 -18.84 4.97 -31.49
N LEU A 624 -18.91 5.80 -32.54
CA LEU A 624 -20.15 6.41 -33.02
C LEU A 624 -21.11 5.37 -33.61
N LEU A 625 -20.62 4.41 -34.40
CA LEU A 625 -21.44 3.35 -34.99
C LEU A 625 -22.04 2.43 -33.93
N ALA A 626 -21.29 2.06 -32.89
CA ALA A 626 -21.81 1.28 -31.76
C ALA A 626 -22.95 2.02 -31.04
N THR A 627 -22.81 3.34 -30.87
CA THR A 627 -23.83 4.21 -30.25
C THR A 627 -25.08 4.33 -31.12
N ILE A 628 -24.93 4.46 -32.44
CA ILE A 628 -26.05 4.47 -33.40
C ILE A 628 -26.77 3.12 -33.45
N LEU A 629 -26.04 2.00 -33.41
CA LEU A 629 -26.62 0.65 -33.42
C LEU A 629 -27.37 0.31 -32.12
N GLN A 630 -27.07 0.98 -31.01
CA GLN A 630 -27.86 0.88 -29.77
C GLN A 630 -29.31 1.39 -29.96
N VAL A 631 -29.54 2.36 -30.87
CA VAL A 631 -30.88 2.89 -31.18
C VAL A 631 -31.75 1.87 -31.93
N TYR A 632 -31.14 0.94 -32.69
CA TYR A 632 -31.82 -0.04 -33.55
C TYR A 632 -32.40 -1.26 -32.82
N LEU A 633 -32.20 -1.40 -31.49
CA LEU A 633 -32.58 -2.59 -30.72
C LEU A 633 -33.86 -2.43 -29.89
N ASN A 634 -34.79 -1.59 -30.34
CA ASN A 634 -36.00 -1.24 -29.57
C ASN A 634 -37.31 -1.77 -30.22
N PRO A 635 -37.78 -2.98 -29.85
CA PRO A 635 -39.06 -3.52 -30.34
C PRO A 635 -40.21 -3.13 -29.40
N ILE A 636 -41.13 -2.29 -29.92
CA ILE A 636 -42.48 -2.03 -29.40
C ILE A 636 -43.44 -1.75 -30.58
N GLY A 637 -44.50 -2.54 -30.71
CA GLY A 637 -45.81 -2.12 -31.28
C GLY A 637 -46.82 -2.03 -30.12
N GLU A 638 -48.06 -1.56 -30.25
CA GLU A 638 -48.91 -1.11 -31.39
C GLU A 638 -49.90 -0.07 -30.80
N TYR A 639 -50.62 0.84 -31.47
CA TYR A 639 -50.97 1.16 -32.87
C TYR A 639 -50.68 2.67 -33.12
N ASP A 640 -50.92 3.34 -34.25
CA ASP A 640 -51.55 2.98 -35.54
C ASP A 640 -50.74 3.52 -36.75
N ARG A 641 -49.43 3.75 -36.53
CA ARG A 641 -48.44 3.89 -37.59
C ARG A 641 -47.32 2.89 -37.32
N ASN A 642 -47.16 1.95 -38.25
CA ASN A 642 -46.11 0.95 -38.23
C ASN A 642 -44.73 1.63 -38.01
N PRO A 643 -43.93 1.26 -37.00
CA PRO A 643 -42.57 1.81 -36.83
C PRO A 643 -41.59 1.40 -37.94
N LEU A 644 -41.79 0.24 -38.59
CA LEU A 644 -41.14 -0.07 -39.86
C LEU A 644 -41.64 0.86 -40.97
N GLY A 645 -42.86 1.38 -40.84
CA GLY A 645 -43.38 2.48 -41.64
C GLY A 645 -42.64 3.78 -41.37
N TRP A 646 -42.50 4.26 -40.13
CA TRP A 646 -41.82 5.53 -39.81
C TRP A 646 -40.30 5.50 -40.04
N VAL A 647 -39.64 4.36 -39.74
CA VAL A 647 -38.24 4.17 -40.14
C VAL A 647 -38.14 4.10 -41.65
N ALA A 648 -39.02 3.37 -42.35
CA ALA A 648 -39.08 3.47 -43.81
C ALA A 648 -39.52 4.85 -44.31
N GLU A 649 -40.17 5.71 -43.52
CA GLU A 649 -40.61 7.08 -43.87
C GLU A 649 -39.45 8.07 -43.75
N LYS A 650 -38.64 7.96 -42.68
CA LYS A 650 -37.38 8.71 -42.47
C LYS A 650 -36.25 8.21 -43.36
N GLU A 651 -36.19 6.90 -43.60
CA GLU A 651 -35.31 6.27 -44.58
C GLU A 651 -35.83 6.47 -46.01
N HIS A 652 -37.14 6.71 -46.24
CA HIS A 652 -37.65 7.26 -47.50
C HIS A 652 -37.30 8.74 -47.67
N GLU A 653 -37.33 9.55 -46.62
CA GLU A 653 -36.84 10.94 -46.65
C GLU A 653 -35.34 10.98 -46.99
N ALA A 654 -34.54 10.10 -46.40
CA ALA A 654 -33.13 9.93 -46.75
C ALA A 654 -32.94 9.40 -48.19
N ARG A 655 -33.70 8.37 -48.60
CA ARG A 655 -33.74 7.87 -50.00
C ARG A 655 -34.15 8.95 -50.99
N SER A 656 -35.04 9.88 -50.62
CA SER A 656 -35.50 10.97 -51.49
C SER A 656 -34.38 11.93 -51.91
N LYS A 657 -33.22 11.88 -51.23
CA LYS A 657 -32.01 12.64 -51.55
C LYS A 657 -30.74 11.77 -51.64
N GLY A 658 -30.93 10.45 -51.80
CA GLY A 658 -29.99 9.47 -52.37
C GLY A 658 -28.51 9.55 -51.98
N LYS A 659 -28.14 9.12 -50.76
CA LYS A 659 -26.78 8.62 -50.44
C LYS A 659 -26.88 7.46 -49.44
N ASP A 660 -26.56 6.26 -49.92
CA ASP A 660 -26.86 4.99 -49.23
C ASP A 660 -25.84 4.59 -48.14
N ILE A 661 -26.19 3.52 -47.42
CA ILE A 661 -25.27 2.67 -46.64
C ILE A 661 -24.01 2.28 -47.45
N HIS A 662 -24.14 2.16 -48.78
CA HIS A 662 -23.03 1.91 -49.70
C HIS A 662 -21.99 3.04 -49.71
N THR A 663 -22.39 4.29 -49.44
CA THR A 663 -21.47 5.43 -49.31
C THR A 663 -20.61 5.28 -48.05
N ALA A 664 -21.24 4.99 -46.91
CA ALA A 664 -20.52 4.72 -45.66
C ALA A 664 -19.63 3.47 -45.76
N LEU A 665 -20.11 2.41 -46.44
CA LEU A 665 -19.33 1.22 -46.73
C LEU A 665 -18.10 1.56 -47.59
N SER A 666 -18.25 2.40 -48.63
CA SER A 666 -17.13 2.81 -49.49
C SER A 666 -16.06 3.60 -48.74
N TYR A 667 -16.44 4.53 -47.85
CA TYR A 667 -15.48 5.24 -46.99
C TYR A 667 -14.82 4.30 -45.97
N ALA A 668 -15.58 3.40 -45.34
CA ALA A 668 -15.03 2.40 -44.41
C ALA A 668 -14.07 1.40 -45.09
N THR A 669 -14.35 1.00 -46.33
CA THR A 669 -13.46 0.15 -47.15
C THR A 669 -12.21 0.90 -47.59
N ASN A 670 -12.34 2.14 -48.06
CA ASN A 670 -11.18 2.98 -48.45
C ASN A 670 -10.30 3.35 -47.24
N ALA A 671 -10.88 3.45 -46.04
CA ALA A 671 -10.15 3.65 -44.78
C ALA A 671 -9.58 2.34 -44.18
N GLY A 672 -9.78 1.17 -44.82
CA GLY A 672 -9.22 -0.11 -44.39
C GLY A 672 -9.82 -0.72 -43.11
N SER A 673 -11.01 -0.27 -42.68
CA SER A 673 -11.56 -0.60 -41.36
C SER A 673 -12.42 -1.87 -41.36
N GLU A 674 -11.77 -3.04 -41.31
CA GLU A 674 -12.43 -4.36 -41.44
C GLU A 674 -13.58 -4.59 -40.45
N ILE A 675 -13.43 -4.13 -39.19
CA ILE A 675 -14.48 -4.24 -38.16
C ILE A 675 -15.74 -3.42 -38.51
N VAL A 676 -15.56 -2.22 -39.06
CA VAL A 676 -16.68 -1.35 -39.48
C VAL A 676 -17.38 -1.95 -40.71
N VAL A 677 -16.61 -2.49 -41.66
CA VAL A 677 -17.14 -3.20 -42.83
C VAL A 677 -17.93 -4.44 -42.39
N GLN A 678 -17.42 -5.27 -41.46
CA GLN A 678 -18.16 -6.42 -40.93
C GLN A 678 -19.44 -6.03 -40.19
N LEU A 679 -19.44 -4.94 -39.40
CA LEU A 679 -20.64 -4.46 -38.70
C LEU A 679 -21.73 -3.96 -39.68
N LEU A 680 -21.33 -3.32 -40.78
CA LEU A 680 -22.26 -2.89 -41.84
C LEU A 680 -22.79 -4.09 -42.65
N LEU A 681 -21.94 -5.08 -42.98
CA LEU A 681 -22.33 -6.30 -43.68
C LEU A 681 -23.30 -7.17 -42.86
N ARG A 682 -23.04 -7.35 -41.56
CA ARG A 682 -23.86 -8.17 -40.64
C ARG A 682 -25.31 -7.67 -40.47
N ASN A 683 -25.57 -6.40 -40.78
CA ASN A 683 -26.93 -5.85 -40.85
C ASN A 683 -27.65 -6.22 -42.15
N SER A 684 -26.93 -6.45 -43.26
CA SER A 684 -27.52 -6.87 -44.54
C SER A 684 -27.99 -8.33 -44.52
N GLU A 685 -27.27 -9.20 -43.79
CA GLU A 685 -27.58 -10.63 -43.67
C GLU A 685 -28.84 -10.91 -42.83
N ARG A 686 -29.23 -9.99 -41.94
CA ARG A 686 -30.41 -10.12 -41.07
C ARG A 686 -31.76 -10.17 -41.80
N GLN A 687 -31.81 -9.90 -43.11
CA GLN A 687 -33.06 -9.96 -43.88
C GLN A 687 -33.37 -11.34 -44.49
N ALA A 688 -32.46 -12.33 -44.40
CA ALA A 688 -32.47 -13.46 -45.32
C ALA A 688 -33.08 -14.81 -44.84
N SER A 689 -33.17 -15.11 -43.53
CA SER A 689 -33.45 -16.50 -43.09
C SER A 689 -34.44 -16.66 -41.92
N LYS A 690 -35.51 -17.45 -42.16
CA LYS A 690 -36.49 -17.94 -41.17
C LYS A 690 -36.25 -19.43 -40.85
N GLY A 691 -36.37 -19.84 -39.59
CA GLY A 691 -36.78 -21.21 -39.19
C GLY A 691 -35.83 -22.02 -38.29
N SER A 692 -36.32 -22.40 -37.09
CA SER A 692 -35.89 -23.48 -36.13
C SER A 692 -34.39 -23.61 -35.74
N ASP A 693 -34.01 -23.87 -34.48
CA ASP A 693 -34.80 -24.25 -33.30
C ASP A 693 -34.13 -23.73 -32.00
N GLU A 694 -34.84 -22.89 -31.26
CA GLU A 694 -34.60 -22.49 -29.86
C GLU A 694 -35.97 -22.03 -29.30
N LEU A 695 -36.21 -22.19 -27.99
CA LEU A 695 -37.49 -21.86 -27.35
C LEU A 695 -37.95 -20.43 -27.71
N ASN A 696 -39.00 -20.36 -28.53
CA ASN A 696 -39.50 -19.09 -29.06
C ASN A 696 -39.82 -18.13 -27.91
N GLU A 697 -39.39 -16.89 -28.08
CA GLU A 697 -39.56 -15.78 -27.15
C GLU A 697 -40.96 -15.69 -26.51
N ASN A 698 -42.02 -16.10 -27.22
CA ASN A 698 -43.39 -16.15 -26.72
C ASN A 698 -43.61 -17.11 -25.54
N GLN A 699 -43.00 -18.30 -25.51
CA GLN A 699 -43.19 -19.28 -24.42
C GLN A 699 -42.45 -18.84 -23.15
N ILE A 700 -41.25 -18.29 -23.32
CA ILE A 700 -40.47 -17.66 -22.24
C ILE A 700 -41.24 -16.44 -21.68
N ARG A 701 -41.86 -15.65 -22.56
CA ARG A 701 -42.72 -14.51 -22.25
C ARG A 701 -43.99 -14.89 -21.49
N GLU A 702 -44.70 -15.95 -21.88
CA GLU A 702 -45.87 -16.44 -21.14
C GLU A 702 -45.51 -16.95 -19.74
N TYR A 703 -44.47 -17.78 -19.59
CA TYR A 703 -44.08 -18.32 -18.29
C TYR A 703 -43.61 -17.22 -17.32
N ALA A 704 -42.78 -16.29 -17.81
CA ALA A 704 -42.34 -15.12 -17.05
C ALA A 704 -43.51 -14.22 -16.63
N ASN A 705 -44.39 -13.86 -17.57
CA ASN A 705 -45.52 -12.99 -17.29
C ASN A 705 -46.52 -13.65 -16.34
N MET A 706 -46.80 -14.96 -16.47
CA MET A 706 -47.71 -15.70 -15.59
C MET A 706 -47.22 -15.73 -14.12
N ARG A 707 -45.90 -15.84 -13.88
CA ARG A 707 -45.32 -15.69 -12.53
C ARG A 707 -45.48 -14.26 -12.02
N VAL A 708 -45.10 -13.26 -12.83
CA VAL A 708 -45.18 -11.83 -12.46
C VAL A 708 -46.63 -11.41 -12.18
N GLU A 709 -47.60 -11.87 -12.95
CA GLU A 709 -49.01 -11.49 -12.82
C GLU A 709 -49.74 -12.10 -11.62
N ARG A 710 -49.26 -13.24 -11.10
CA ARG A 710 -49.88 -13.97 -9.97
C ARG A 710 -49.37 -13.54 -8.60
N ASN A 711 -48.17 -12.97 -8.52
CA ASN A 711 -47.63 -12.39 -7.29
C ASN A 711 -47.84 -10.87 -7.28
N PRO A 712 -48.60 -10.28 -6.34
CA PRO A 712 -48.87 -8.83 -6.30
C PRO A 712 -47.63 -7.92 -6.21
N LEU A 713 -46.56 -8.38 -5.55
CA LEU A 713 -45.29 -7.64 -5.39
C LEU A 713 -44.43 -7.70 -6.65
N LEU A 714 -44.27 -8.88 -7.25
CA LEU A 714 -43.61 -9.00 -8.56
C LEU A 714 -44.42 -8.23 -9.62
N LYS A 715 -45.76 -8.27 -9.56
CA LYS A 715 -46.66 -7.44 -10.38
C LYS A 715 -46.58 -5.94 -10.08
N ARG A 716 -45.99 -5.51 -8.96
CA ARG A 716 -45.75 -4.10 -8.66
C ARG A 716 -44.39 -3.66 -9.20
N PHE A 717 -43.32 -4.41 -8.92
CA PHE A 717 -41.95 -4.06 -9.29
C PHE A 717 -41.58 -4.40 -10.75
N PHE A 718 -42.01 -5.55 -11.24
CA PHE A 718 -41.66 -6.05 -12.58
C PHE A 718 -42.76 -5.89 -13.63
N LYS A 719 -43.89 -5.25 -13.28
CA LYS A 719 -44.99 -4.92 -14.23
C LYS A 719 -44.49 -4.18 -15.47
N SER A 720 -43.57 -3.25 -15.23
CA SER A 720 -42.93 -2.38 -16.22
C SER A 720 -41.63 -2.96 -16.77
N GLN A 721 -41.20 -4.14 -16.28
CA GLN A 721 -39.96 -4.82 -16.71
C GLN A 721 -40.18 -6.32 -17.05
N PRO A 722 -41.20 -6.70 -17.84
CA PRO A 722 -41.41 -8.09 -18.22
C PRO A 722 -40.22 -8.65 -19.04
N LYS A 723 -39.57 -7.81 -19.87
CA LYS A 723 -38.35 -8.17 -20.60
C LYS A 723 -37.20 -8.59 -19.66
N TYR A 724 -37.11 -8.05 -18.44
CA TYR A 724 -36.07 -8.42 -17.48
C TYR A 724 -36.25 -9.84 -16.92
N ILE A 725 -37.47 -10.20 -16.50
CA ILE A 725 -37.77 -11.57 -16.04
C ILE A 725 -37.66 -12.55 -17.22
N GLN A 726 -38.01 -12.13 -18.43
CA GLN A 726 -37.84 -12.92 -19.65
C GLN A 726 -36.37 -13.13 -20.01
N ASP A 727 -35.51 -12.10 -19.95
CA ASP A 727 -34.06 -12.23 -20.15
C ASP A 727 -33.41 -13.08 -19.06
N MET A 728 -33.82 -12.93 -17.80
CA MET A 728 -33.32 -13.73 -16.69
C MET A 728 -33.71 -15.21 -16.84
N VAL A 729 -34.98 -15.51 -17.14
CA VAL A 729 -35.43 -16.87 -17.43
C VAL A 729 -34.75 -17.41 -18.68
N ARG A 730 -34.60 -16.62 -19.76
CA ARG A 730 -33.88 -17.00 -20.98
C ARG A 730 -32.43 -17.36 -20.70
N LYS A 731 -31.69 -16.53 -19.97
CA LYS A 731 -30.29 -16.77 -19.61
C LYS A 731 -30.09 -17.96 -18.68
N VAL A 732 -31.00 -18.18 -17.73
CA VAL A 732 -30.99 -19.35 -16.84
C VAL A 732 -31.38 -20.63 -17.60
N SER A 733 -32.27 -20.52 -18.59
CA SER A 733 -32.70 -21.66 -19.43
C SER A 733 -31.72 -22.01 -20.54
N ALA A 734 -30.96 -21.01 -21.04
CA ALA A 734 -29.87 -21.16 -22.01
C ALA A 734 -28.50 -21.43 -21.35
N PHE A 735 -28.47 -21.66 -20.03
CA PHE A 735 -27.27 -22.09 -19.33
C PHE A 735 -27.21 -23.62 -19.37
N ASP A 736 -26.35 -24.15 -20.24
CA ASP A 736 -26.22 -25.58 -20.54
C ASP A 736 -25.40 -26.37 -19.49
N GLY A 737 -24.94 -25.71 -18.43
CA GLY A 737 -24.08 -26.30 -17.40
C GLY A 737 -22.60 -26.41 -17.78
N THR A 738 -22.18 -25.92 -18.96
CA THR A 738 -20.76 -26.01 -19.34
C THR A 738 -19.87 -25.19 -18.39
N PRO A 739 -18.71 -25.74 -17.97
CA PRO A 739 -17.83 -25.02 -17.05
C PRO A 739 -17.31 -23.73 -17.66
N LEU A 740 -17.75 -22.58 -17.11
CA LEU A 740 -17.21 -21.24 -17.43
C LEU A 740 -15.67 -21.23 -17.38
N ALA A 741 -15.04 -21.38 -18.55
CA ALA A 741 -13.60 -21.32 -18.74
C ALA A 741 -13.07 -19.92 -18.41
N ALA A 742 -11.80 -19.82 -18.01
CA ALA A 742 -11.18 -18.57 -17.54
C ALA A 742 -11.20 -17.46 -18.61
N HIS A 743 -12.28 -16.68 -18.63
CA HIS A 743 -12.43 -15.51 -19.49
C HIS A 743 -11.55 -14.37 -18.97
N LYS A 744 -11.00 -13.57 -19.89
CA LYS A 744 -10.34 -12.30 -19.56
C LYS A 744 -11.26 -11.44 -18.70
N GLU A 745 -10.66 -10.76 -17.72
CA GLU A 745 -11.33 -9.81 -16.83
C GLU A 745 -12.13 -8.79 -17.65
N GLN A 746 -13.46 -8.88 -17.58
CA GLN A 746 -14.35 -7.84 -18.09
C GLN A 746 -14.59 -6.83 -16.96
N ILE A 747 -14.26 -5.57 -17.22
CA ILE A 747 -14.63 -4.48 -16.33
C ILE A 747 -16.16 -4.32 -16.44
N VAL A 748 -16.87 -4.69 -15.38
CA VAL A 748 -18.32 -4.51 -15.26
C VAL A 748 -18.60 -3.23 -14.49
N THR A 749 -19.29 -2.29 -15.13
CA THR A 749 -19.73 -1.04 -14.47
C THR A 749 -20.73 -1.35 -13.35
N ILE A 750 -20.44 -0.90 -12.14
CA ILE A 750 -21.27 -1.16 -10.95
C ILE A 750 -22.40 -0.13 -10.89
N SER A 751 -23.54 -0.44 -11.52
CA SER A 751 -24.79 0.29 -11.27
C SER A 751 -25.36 -0.06 -9.88
N VAL A 752 -25.95 0.90 -9.18
CA VAL A 752 -26.47 0.77 -7.79
C VAL A 752 -27.81 0.00 -7.74
N HIS A 753 -27.84 -1.24 -8.25
CA HIS A 753 -29.02 -2.12 -8.25
C HIS A 753 -28.60 -3.53 -7.81
N GLN A 754 -28.48 -3.75 -6.51
CA GLN A 754 -27.42 -4.61 -5.96
C GLN A 754 -27.88 -6.02 -5.54
N GLN A 755 -27.00 -7.02 -5.72
CA GLN A 755 -26.92 -8.16 -4.80
C GLN A 755 -25.71 -7.91 -3.90
N VAL A 756 -25.90 -7.95 -2.58
CA VAL A 756 -24.85 -7.68 -1.58
C VAL A 756 -24.50 -9.00 -0.89
N ILE A 757 -23.23 -9.41 -0.86
CA ILE A 757 -22.81 -10.65 -0.18
C ILE A 757 -21.99 -10.31 1.07
N TYR A 758 -22.58 -10.52 2.25
CA TYR A 758 -21.87 -10.47 3.52
C TYR A 758 -21.20 -11.82 3.79
N CYS A 759 -19.93 -11.81 4.23
CA CYS A 759 -19.22 -12.97 4.78
C CYS A 759 -18.46 -12.55 6.05
N ASN A 760 -18.52 -13.36 7.12
CA ASN A 760 -17.73 -13.13 8.33
C ASN A 760 -16.41 -13.91 8.31
N ASP A 761 -15.35 -13.38 8.93
CA ASP A 761 -14.06 -14.07 9.17
C ASP A 761 -13.95 -14.39 10.67
N SER A 762 -14.47 -15.54 11.11
CA SER A 762 -14.14 -16.03 12.46
C SER A 762 -12.81 -16.77 12.47
N SER A 763 -12.19 -16.84 13.65
CA SER A 763 -10.98 -17.65 13.89
C SER A 763 -11.12 -19.13 13.47
N SER A 764 -12.35 -19.68 13.39
CA SER A 764 -12.59 -21.04 12.90
C SER A 764 -12.30 -21.24 11.41
N MET A 765 -12.15 -20.16 10.63
CA MET A 765 -11.76 -20.18 9.22
C MET A 765 -10.24 -20.28 9.04
N ARG A 766 -9.47 -19.79 10.01
CA ARG A 766 -7.99 -19.79 10.00
C ARG A 766 -7.39 -21.12 10.47
N HIS A 767 -8.13 -21.93 11.24
CA HIS A 767 -7.63 -23.18 11.82
C HIS A 767 -7.84 -24.45 10.97
N GLU A 768 -8.74 -24.42 9.96
CA GLU A 768 -9.13 -25.64 9.20
C GLU A 768 -8.79 -25.58 7.69
N GLY A 769 -8.02 -24.59 7.21
CA GLY A 769 -7.61 -24.49 5.80
C GLY A 769 -8.73 -24.17 4.79
N ARG A 770 -9.95 -23.91 5.27
CA ARG A 770 -11.17 -23.71 4.45
C ARG A 770 -11.20 -22.41 3.63
N TRP A 771 -10.29 -21.47 3.89
CA TRP A 771 -10.20 -20.17 3.23
C TRP A 771 -10.25 -20.24 1.70
N GLN A 772 -9.54 -21.20 1.12
CA GLN A 772 -9.45 -21.34 -0.34
C GLN A 772 -10.78 -21.82 -0.96
N ALA A 773 -11.55 -22.65 -0.25
CA ALA A 773 -12.87 -23.09 -0.67
C ALA A 773 -13.90 -21.95 -0.61
N GLN A 774 -13.90 -21.17 0.48
CA GLN A 774 -14.77 -20.00 0.61
C GLN A 774 -14.47 -18.94 -0.46
N ARG A 775 -13.19 -18.62 -0.69
CA ARG A 775 -12.78 -17.66 -1.72
C ARG A 775 -13.24 -18.10 -3.11
N GLU A 776 -13.16 -19.40 -3.41
CA GLU A 776 -13.59 -19.94 -4.69
C GLU A 776 -15.12 -20.03 -4.83
N LEU A 777 -15.85 -20.37 -3.76
CA LEU A 777 -17.32 -20.31 -3.71
C LEU A 777 -17.81 -18.89 -4.03
N ILE A 778 -17.29 -17.88 -3.35
CA ILE A 778 -17.74 -16.49 -3.55
C ILE A 778 -17.33 -15.98 -4.94
N ARG A 779 -16.15 -16.37 -5.44
CA ARG A 779 -15.73 -16.10 -6.83
C ARG A 779 -16.66 -16.75 -7.85
N ARG A 780 -17.13 -17.97 -7.62
CA ARG A 780 -18.06 -18.66 -8.54
C ARG A 780 -19.46 -18.05 -8.50
N ILE A 781 -19.95 -17.69 -7.32
CA ILE A 781 -21.21 -16.93 -7.15
C ILE A 781 -21.13 -15.60 -7.89
N ALA A 782 -20.04 -14.84 -7.72
CA ALA A 782 -19.81 -13.57 -8.41
C ALA A 782 -19.90 -13.72 -9.94
N MET A 783 -19.24 -14.75 -10.50
CA MET A 783 -19.27 -15.04 -11.93
C MET A 783 -20.68 -15.42 -12.42
N LEU A 784 -21.38 -16.30 -11.71
CA LEU A 784 -22.72 -16.75 -12.08
C LEU A 784 -23.74 -15.61 -12.03
N THR A 785 -23.75 -14.82 -10.95
CA THR A 785 -24.63 -13.65 -10.87
C THR A 785 -24.31 -12.64 -11.98
N ALA A 786 -23.02 -12.37 -12.27
CA ALA A 786 -22.64 -11.46 -13.36
C ALA A 786 -23.00 -11.98 -14.77
N TYR A 787 -23.05 -13.31 -14.96
CA TYR A 787 -23.50 -13.93 -16.21
C TYR A 787 -25.02 -13.84 -16.39
N ILE A 788 -25.77 -14.14 -15.33
CA ILE A 788 -27.25 -14.16 -15.32
C ILE A 788 -27.83 -12.75 -15.38
N LEU A 789 -27.23 -11.77 -14.71
CA LEU A 789 -27.70 -10.38 -14.77
C LEU A 789 -27.43 -9.73 -16.14
N PRO A 790 -28.19 -8.69 -16.54
CA PRO A 790 -27.93 -7.95 -17.77
C PRO A 790 -26.53 -7.31 -17.80
N LYS A 791 -25.96 -7.12 -19.00
CA LYS A 791 -24.75 -6.29 -19.17
C LYS A 791 -25.02 -4.89 -18.59
N GLU A 792 -23.99 -4.32 -17.97
CA GLU A 792 -24.02 -3.01 -17.27
C GLU A 792 -24.85 -2.98 -15.96
N GLN A 793 -25.45 -4.10 -15.53
CA GLN A 793 -26.04 -4.23 -14.18
C GLN A 793 -25.16 -5.10 -13.28
N GLY A 794 -24.06 -4.52 -12.81
CA GLY A 794 -23.05 -5.20 -12.00
C GLY A 794 -23.50 -5.72 -10.63
N VAL A 795 -22.73 -6.67 -10.10
CA VAL A 795 -22.89 -7.27 -8.77
C VAL A 795 -22.02 -6.52 -7.76
N ALA A 796 -22.61 -6.06 -6.65
CA ALA A 796 -21.88 -5.35 -5.59
C ALA A 796 -21.34 -6.34 -4.54
N LEU A 797 -20.21 -6.96 -4.82
CA LEU A 797 -19.54 -7.89 -3.91
C LEU A 797 -18.70 -7.15 -2.88
N GLN A 798 -19.23 -7.01 -1.67
CA GLN A 798 -18.51 -6.42 -0.54
C GLN A 798 -17.97 -7.50 0.41
N PHE A 799 -16.78 -8.01 0.09
CA PHE A 799 -16.02 -8.86 1.03
C PHE A 799 -15.62 -8.06 2.27
N ILE A 800 -16.10 -8.45 3.45
CA ILE A 800 -15.64 -7.90 4.73
C ILE A 800 -14.63 -8.88 5.32
N ASN A 801 -13.46 -8.94 4.68
CA ASN A 801 -12.27 -9.55 5.25
C ASN A 801 -11.53 -8.49 6.07
N GLN A 802 -11.78 -8.46 7.38
CA GLN A 802 -11.07 -7.60 8.31
C GLN A 802 -10.09 -8.43 9.13
N ASP A 803 -8.80 -8.23 8.91
CA ASP A 803 -7.76 -8.78 9.79
C ASP A 803 -7.63 -7.89 11.03
N VAL A 804 -8.57 -8.03 11.97
CA VAL A 804 -8.71 -7.17 13.15
C VAL A 804 -8.61 -7.98 14.43
N GLY A 805 -7.52 -7.77 15.17
CA GLY A 805 -7.48 -8.15 16.57
C GLY A 805 -8.42 -7.28 17.39
N SER A 806 -9.23 -7.90 18.26
CA SER A 806 -10.06 -7.26 19.29
C SER A 806 -11.34 -6.52 18.82
N TYR A 807 -12.38 -7.30 18.50
CA TYR A 807 -13.83 -6.95 18.42
C TYR A 807 -14.23 -5.93 17.31
N ALA A 808 -15.35 -6.07 16.59
CA ALA A 808 -16.56 -6.90 16.80
C ALA A 808 -17.10 -7.54 15.49
N ASN A 809 -18.00 -8.51 15.64
CA ASN A 809 -18.80 -9.09 14.54
C ASN A 809 -19.71 -8.04 13.87
N LEU A 810 -20.27 -8.39 12.69
CA LEU A 810 -21.26 -7.64 11.89
C LEU A 810 -21.80 -6.35 12.56
N PRO A 811 -21.33 -5.14 12.15
CA PRO A 811 -21.97 -3.90 12.56
C PRO A 811 -23.32 -3.76 11.81
N LEU A 812 -24.40 -4.22 12.45
CA LEU A 812 -25.75 -4.31 11.87
C LEU A 812 -26.31 -2.96 11.42
N ASN A 813 -25.89 -1.88 12.09
CA ASN A 813 -26.17 -0.51 11.70
C ASN A 813 -25.74 -0.18 10.25
N ARG A 814 -24.78 -0.89 9.65
CA ARG A 814 -24.40 -0.71 8.23
C ARG A 814 -25.49 -1.19 7.27
N ILE A 815 -26.22 -2.26 7.61
CA ILE A 815 -27.35 -2.74 6.81
C ILE A 815 -28.46 -1.66 6.85
N SER A 816 -28.75 -1.14 8.04
CA SER A 816 -29.73 -0.06 8.25
C SER A 816 -29.34 1.23 7.49
N GLN A 817 -28.06 1.64 7.54
CA GLN A 817 -27.53 2.80 6.79
C GLN A 817 -27.63 2.66 5.25
N MET A 818 -27.42 1.45 4.71
CA MET A 818 -27.64 1.21 3.27
C MET A 818 -29.10 1.41 2.90
N ILE A 819 -30.02 0.94 3.75
CA ILE A 819 -31.45 1.13 3.54
C ILE A 819 -31.87 2.60 3.73
N ASP A 820 -31.28 3.36 4.66
CA ASP A 820 -31.48 4.82 4.79
C ASP A 820 -30.95 5.62 3.58
N THR A 821 -30.00 5.06 2.82
CA THR A 821 -29.52 5.64 1.57
C THR A 821 -30.47 5.30 0.42
N MET A 822 -31.05 4.10 0.44
CA MET A 822 -31.98 3.59 -0.57
C MET A 822 -33.41 4.14 -0.42
N SER A 823 -33.88 4.39 0.81
CA SER A 823 -35.19 4.99 1.08
C SER A 823 -35.32 6.43 0.56
N LYS A 824 -34.19 7.11 0.34
CA LYS A 824 -34.11 8.41 -0.33
C LYS A 824 -34.23 8.30 -1.86
N LEU A 825 -33.92 7.13 -2.44
CA LEU A 825 -34.09 6.83 -3.86
C LEU A 825 -35.54 6.36 -4.10
N LYS A 826 -36.46 7.32 -4.24
CA LYS A 826 -37.93 7.10 -4.30
C LYS A 826 -38.45 6.16 -5.40
N ASP A 827 -37.62 5.72 -6.35
CA ASP A 827 -37.97 4.79 -7.44
C ASP A 827 -36.97 3.62 -7.56
N LEU A 828 -37.12 2.63 -6.70
CA LEU A 828 -36.39 1.36 -6.79
C LEU A 828 -36.97 0.46 -7.89
N LYS A 829 -36.21 0.27 -8.96
CA LYS A 829 -36.63 -0.41 -10.20
C LYS A 829 -36.76 -1.94 -10.10
N ARG A 830 -36.27 -2.56 -9.01
CA ARG A 830 -36.41 -4.00 -8.69
C ARG A 830 -36.18 -4.25 -7.19
N PRO A 831 -36.63 -5.38 -6.61
CA PRO A 831 -36.27 -5.76 -5.26
C PRO A 831 -34.76 -6.01 -5.10
N LEU A 832 -34.21 -5.58 -3.98
CA LEU A 832 -32.82 -5.80 -3.57
C LEU A 832 -32.65 -7.22 -3.00
N LEU A 833 -31.56 -7.92 -3.32
CA LEU A 833 -31.24 -9.23 -2.73
C LEU A 833 -29.98 -9.16 -1.86
N ILE A 834 -30.13 -9.17 -0.53
CA ILE A 834 -29.01 -9.20 0.41
C ILE A 834 -28.70 -10.65 0.79
N THR A 835 -27.53 -11.14 0.40
CA THR A 835 -27.02 -12.45 0.78
C THR A 835 -26.12 -12.31 2.01
N VAL A 836 -26.36 -13.08 3.07
CA VAL A 836 -25.58 -13.07 4.31
C VAL A 836 -25.10 -14.48 4.59
N MET A 837 -23.78 -14.67 4.58
CA MET A 837 -23.14 -15.93 4.94
C MET A 837 -22.38 -15.73 6.26
N THR A 838 -22.66 -16.58 7.25
CA THR A 838 -22.05 -16.46 8.58
C THR A 838 -21.64 -17.80 9.15
N ASP A 839 -20.56 -17.78 9.93
CA ASP A 839 -20.02 -18.87 10.74
C ASP A 839 -20.23 -18.64 12.24
N SER A 840 -20.86 -17.54 12.63
CA SER A 840 -20.98 -17.06 14.00
C SER A 840 -22.22 -16.18 14.20
N ILE A 841 -22.43 -15.70 15.43
CA ILE A 841 -23.57 -14.84 15.82
C ILE A 841 -23.04 -13.41 16.02
N PRO A 842 -23.80 -12.35 15.67
CA PRO A 842 -23.51 -10.97 16.08
C PRO A 842 -23.19 -10.86 17.59
N ASN A 843 -22.36 -9.89 17.97
CA ASN A 843 -21.81 -9.80 19.32
C ASN A 843 -22.74 -9.08 20.30
N GLY A 844 -23.41 -9.85 21.16
CA GLY A 844 -24.00 -9.36 22.41
C GLY A 844 -25.43 -8.83 22.29
N GLU A 845 -26.35 -9.53 22.97
CA GLU A 845 -27.78 -9.22 23.14
C GLU A 845 -28.70 -9.50 21.92
N ASP A 846 -29.18 -10.75 21.95
CA ASP A 846 -30.31 -11.37 21.25
C ASP A 846 -30.41 -11.41 19.72
N GLN A 847 -30.96 -12.56 19.27
CA GLN A 847 -31.48 -12.77 17.92
C GLN A 847 -32.39 -11.61 17.47
N ASP A 848 -33.12 -11.05 18.44
CA ASP A 848 -33.96 -9.88 18.27
C ASP A 848 -33.22 -8.69 17.65
N GLU A 849 -31.95 -8.38 17.94
CA GLU A 849 -31.31 -7.23 17.30
C GLU A 849 -31.13 -7.42 15.78
N PHE A 850 -30.79 -8.64 15.34
CA PHE A 850 -30.67 -8.98 13.93
C PHE A 850 -32.03 -9.00 13.22
N VAL A 851 -33.04 -9.59 13.87
CA VAL A 851 -34.42 -9.59 13.36
C VAL A 851 -34.97 -8.17 13.30
N ASN A 852 -34.79 -7.38 14.37
CA ASN A 852 -35.20 -5.99 14.46
C ASN A 852 -34.49 -5.12 13.43
N THR A 853 -33.22 -5.39 13.09
CA THR A 853 -32.54 -4.70 11.98
C THR A 853 -33.21 -4.97 10.64
N ILE A 854 -33.57 -6.23 10.33
CA ILE A 854 -34.30 -6.58 9.09
C ILE A 854 -35.72 -5.97 9.09
N VAL A 855 -36.38 -5.98 10.25
CA VAL A 855 -37.70 -5.36 10.46
C VAL A 855 -37.61 -3.85 10.24
N GLU A 856 -36.69 -3.15 10.91
CA GLU A 856 -36.42 -1.71 10.79
C GLU A 856 -36.10 -1.32 9.34
N CYS A 857 -35.30 -2.12 8.63
CA CYS A 857 -35.05 -1.92 7.20
C CYS A 857 -36.36 -1.91 6.39
N GLY A 858 -37.29 -2.82 6.72
CA GLY A 858 -38.64 -2.83 6.13
C GLY A 858 -39.48 -1.62 6.51
N ASP A 859 -39.50 -1.23 7.79
CA ASP A 859 -40.28 -0.07 8.27
C ASP A 859 -39.76 1.24 7.67
N LYS A 860 -38.44 1.39 7.49
CA LYS A 860 -37.80 2.54 6.84
C LYS A 860 -38.18 2.67 5.36
N LEU A 861 -38.35 1.55 4.67
CA LEU A 861 -38.85 1.55 3.30
C LEU A 861 -40.34 1.89 3.26
N GLU A 862 -41.14 1.35 4.19
CA GLU A 862 -42.57 1.68 4.30
C GLU A 862 -42.80 3.16 4.63
N ALA A 863 -42.00 3.74 5.52
CA ALA A 863 -41.99 5.17 5.82
C ALA A 863 -41.59 6.04 4.61
N ALA A 864 -40.80 5.51 3.68
CA ALA A 864 -40.46 6.14 2.41
C ALA A 864 -41.48 5.86 1.27
N GLY A 865 -42.60 5.17 1.56
CA GLY A 865 -43.67 4.87 0.60
C GLY A 865 -43.49 3.57 -0.18
N MET A 866 -42.51 2.73 0.20
CA MET A 866 -42.16 1.49 -0.48
C MET A 866 -42.55 0.23 0.33
N PRO A 867 -42.99 -0.87 -0.30
CA PRO A 867 -43.28 -2.11 0.42
C PRO A 867 -42.04 -2.66 1.15
N ARG A 868 -42.21 -3.22 2.36
CA ARG A 868 -41.14 -3.92 3.10
C ARG A 868 -40.49 -5.05 2.27
N GLU A 869 -41.21 -5.69 1.36
CA GLU A 869 -40.69 -6.74 0.48
C GLU A 869 -39.85 -6.26 -0.71
N SER A 870 -39.58 -4.95 -0.80
CA SER A 870 -38.61 -4.38 -1.75
C SER A 870 -37.17 -4.81 -1.45
N VAL A 871 -36.92 -5.42 -0.29
CA VAL A 871 -35.67 -6.11 0.04
C VAL A 871 -35.99 -7.56 0.38
N LYS A 872 -35.16 -8.48 -0.13
CA LYS A 872 -35.14 -9.90 0.22
C LYS A 872 -33.77 -10.28 0.77
N PHE A 873 -33.75 -11.17 1.75
CA PHE A 873 -32.53 -11.69 2.36
C PHE A 873 -32.36 -13.18 2.04
N MET A 874 -31.15 -13.60 1.67
CA MET A 874 -30.71 -15.00 1.63
C MET A 874 -29.70 -15.18 2.76
N ILE A 875 -29.95 -16.05 3.73
CA ILE A 875 -29.06 -16.23 4.88
C ILE A 875 -28.61 -17.70 4.95
N GLY A 876 -27.30 -17.94 5.01
CA GLY A 876 -26.72 -19.30 4.99
C GLY A 876 -25.50 -19.47 5.90
N GLN A 877 -25.17 -20.74 6.19
CA GLN A 877 -24.03 -21.07 7.04
C GLN A 877 -22.76 -21.33 6.21
N ILE A 878 -21.63 -20.82 6.72
CA ILE A 878 -20.27 -21.26 6.36
C ILE A 878 -19.62 -21.84 7.63
N GLY A 879 -18.74 -22.84 7.50
CA GLY A 879 -18.00 -23.39 8.63
C GLY A 879 -18.84 -24.22 9.62
N SER A 880 -18.17 -24.82 10.60
CA SER A 880 -18.67 -25.94 11.45
C SER A 880 -19.33 -25.53 12.78
N VAL A 881 -19.47 -24.23 13.05
CA VAL A 881 -19.81 -23.72 14.38
C VAL A 881 -21.28 -23.98 14.75
N LYS A 882 -21.53 -24.95 15.64
CA LYS A 882 -22.86 -25.36 16.15
C LYS A 882 -23.68 -24.24 16.83
N ARG A 883 -23.09 -23.07 17.09
CA ARG A 883 -23.80 -21.89 17.62
C ARG A 883 -24.51 -21.13 16.49
N ALA A 884 -23.86 -20.98 15.33
CA ALA A 884 -24.44 -20.38 14.14
C ALA A 884 -25.64 -21.17 13.63
N THR A 885 -25.56 -22.51 13.58
CA THR A 885 -26.68 -23.37 13.16
C THR A 885 -27.95 -23.14 13.99
N ARG A 886 -27.82 -23.02 15.31
CA ARG A 886 -28.97 -22.75 16.22
C ARG A 886 -29.51 -21.34 16.07
N PHE A 887 -28.66 -20.35 15.80
CA PHE A 887 -29.08 -18.97 15.49
C PHE A 887 -29.86 -18.90 14.18
N LEU A 888 -29.41 -19.59 13.13
CA LEU A 888 -30.12 -19.68 11.85
C LEU A 888 -31.46 -20.44 11.98
N GLU A 889 -31.54 -21.48 12.80
CA GLU A 889 -32.80 -22.16 13.12
C GLU A 889 -33.75 -21.23 13.91
N GLY A 890 -33.23 -20.37 14.78
CA GLY A 890 -34.02 -19.31 15.43
C GLY A 890 -34.57 -18.28 14.45
N LEU A 891 -33.70 -17.67 13.64
CA LEU A 891 -34.08 -16.68 12.61
C LEU A 891 -35.10 -17.23 11.61
N ARG A 892 -34.92 -18.48 11.15
CA ARG A 892 -35.80 -19.12 10.16
C ARG A 892 -37.24 -19.25 10.64
N ASN A 893 -37.43 -19.41 11.95
CA ASN A 893 -38.73 -19.60 12.58
C ASN A 893 -39.36 -18.29 13.06
N ASP A 894 -38.69 -17.14 12.87
CA ASP A 894 -39.19 -15.85 13.31
C ASP A 894 -40.23 -15.28 12.33
N PRO A 895 -41.51 -15.13 12.74
CA PRO A 895 -42.57 -14.73 11.82
C PRO A 895 -42.43 -13.28 11.34
N ARG A 896 -41.65 -12.43 12.02
CA ARG A 896 -41.48 -11.01 11.65
C ARG A 896 -40.71 -10.82 10.34
N ILE A 897 -39.83 -11.77 10.00
CA ILE A 897 -38.96 -11.69 8.81
C ILE A 897 -39.23 -12.77 7.78
N ALA A 898 -40.11 -13.74 8.07
CA ALA A 898 -40.40 -14.89 7.20
C ALA A 898 -40.91 -14.53 5.78
N THR A 899 -41.47 -13.33 5.57
CA THR A 899 -41.91 -12.84 4.25
C THR A 899 -40.77 -12.24 3.42
N VAL A 900 -39.65 -11.86 4.04
CA VAL A 900 -38.51 -11.19 3.39
C VAL A 900 -37.20 -11.95 3.47
N ALA A 901 -37.02 -12.87 4.41
CA ALA A 901 -35.79 -13.64 4.60
C ALA A 901 -35.97 -15.14 4.32
N TYR A 902 -35.13 -15.68 3.43
CA TYR A 902 -34.93 -17.11 3.24
C TYR A 902 -33.67 -17.56 3.97
N VAL A 903 -33.83 -18.44 4.96
CA VAL A 903 -32.72 -18.91 5.81
C VAL A 903 -32.47 -20.40 5.58
N THR A 904 -31.28 -20.75 5.10
CA THR A 904 -30.81 -22.13 4.98
C THR A 904 -29.80 -22.47 6.06
N LYS A 905 -29.82 -23.73 6.52
CA LYS A 905 -28.84 -24.28 7.49
C LYS A 905 -27.78 -25.16 6.85
N ASP A 906 -27.82 -25.29 5.53
CA ASP A 906 -26.83 -26.06 4.77
C ASP A 906 -25.49 -25.34 4.83
N ARG A 907 -24.42 -26.11 5.02
CA ARG A 907 -23.04 -25.62 5.08
C ARG A 907 -22.54 -25.41 3.65
N LEU A 908 -22.69 -24.18 3.15
CA LEU A 908 -22.55 -23.85 1.74
C LEU A 908 -21.12 -24.11 1.21
N ASP A 909 -20.12 -23.92 2.07
CA ASP A 909 -18.70 -24.18 1.80
C ASP A 909 -18.40 -25.68 1.59
N GLU A 910 -18.96 -26.55 2.44
CA GLU A 910 -18.78 -28.01 2.30
C GLU A 910 -19.57 -28.58 1.12
N ARG A 911 -20.82 -28.12 0.91
CA ARG A 911 -21.66 -28.57 -0.21
C ARG A 911 -21.08 -28.15 -1.56
N PHE A 912 -20.49 -26.95 -1.66
CA PHE A 912 -19.74 -26.50 -2.83
C PHE A 912 -18.53 -27.39 -3.12
N ASN A 913 -17.74 -27.74 -2.10
CA ASN A 913 -16.57 -28.61 -2.28
C ASN A 913 -16.94 -30.04 -2.71
N SER A 914 -17.96 -30.66 -2.12
CA SER A 914 -18.43 -32.00 -2.52
C SER A 914 -18.88 -32.01 -3.98
N LEU A 915 -19.78 -31.10 -4.38
CA LEU A 915 -20.26 -31.02 -5.76
C LEU A 915 -19.12 -30.73 -6.75
N ARG A 916 -18.16 -29.88 -6.41
CA ARG A 916 -16.99 -29.57 -7.26
C ARG A 916 -16.12 -30.79 -7.56
N HIS A 917 -16.07 -31.78 -6.66
CA HIS A 917 -15.26 -32.99 -6.83
C HIS A 917 -16.07 -34.19 -7.36
N GLU A 918 -17.36 -34.29 -7.04
CA GLU A 918 -18.19 -35.46 -7.32
C GLU A 918 -19.11 -35.28 -8.53
N ASN A 919 -19.58 -34.06 -8.82
CA ASN A 919 -20.45 -33.75 -9.96
C ASN A 919 -20.29 -32.28 -10.41
N PRO A 920 -19.22 -31.95 -11.18
CA PRO A 920 -18.88 -30.57 -11.53
C PRO A 920 -19.98 -29.84 -12.31
N ASP A 921 -20.66 -30.55 -13.21
CA ASP A 921 -21.69 -29.98 -14.10
C ASP A 921 -22.97 -29.62 -13.32
N GLY A 922 -23.20 -30.24 -12.16
CA GLY A 922 -24.29 -29.90 -11.24
C GLY A 922 -24.01 -28.73 -10.29
N LEU A 923 -22.78 -28.21 -10.25
CA LEU A 923 -22.35 -27.18 -9.30
C LEU A 923 -23.03 -25.82 -9.53
N ASP A 924 -22.99 -25.35 -10.77
CA ASP A 924 -23.52 -24.04 -11.13
C ASP A 924 -25.07 -23.99 -11.09
N PRO A 925 -25.82 -25.00 -11.61
CA PRO A 925 -27.26 -25.08 -11.43
C PRO A 925 -27.71 -25.02 -9.95
N TRP A 926 -27.03 -25.76 -9.06
CA TRP A 926 -27.34 -25.76 -7.62
C TRP A 926 -27.13 -24.38 -6.97
N LEU A 927 -26.08 -23.65 -7.36
CA LEU A 927 -25.83 -22.29 -6.87
C LEU A 927 -26.91 -21.31 -7.35
N VAL A 928 -27.33 -21.39 -8.62
CA VAL A 928 -28.41 -20.55 -9.17
C VAL A 928 -29.73 -20.80 -8.44
N GLU A 929 -30.09 -22.06 -8.22
CA GLU A 929 -31.27 -22.42 -7.44
C GLU A 929 -31.21 -21.83 -6.02
N THR A 930 -30.09 -22.07 -5.31
CA THR A 930 -29.92 -21.68 -3.90
C THR A 930 -29.93 -20.16 -3.70
N LEU A 931 -29.28 -19.40 -4.59
CA LEU A 931 -29.17 -17.93 -4.48
C LEU A 931 -30.47 -17.21 -4.81
N PHE A 932 -31.20 -17.67 -5.84
CA PHE A 932 -32.37 -16.95 -6.37
C PHE A 932 -33.72 -17.53 -5.91
N SER A 933 -33.73 -18.65 -5.17
CA SER A 933 -34.93 -19.15 -4.44
C SER A 933 -35.66 -18.09 -3.59
N PRO A 934 -35.01 -17.12 -2.90
CA PRO A 934 -35.71 -16.05 -2.16
C PRO A 934 -36.55 -15.11 -3.04
N LEU A 935 -36.32 -15.08 -4.35
CA LEU A 935 -37.11 -14.32 -5.32
C LEU A 935 -38.25 -15.15 -5.94
N GLN A 936 -38.24 -16.48 -5.73
CA GLN A 936 -39.34 -17.36 -6.09
C GLN A 936 -40.41 -17.27 -5.00
N ASP A 937 -41.61 -16.83 -5.37
CA ASP A 937 -42.67 -16.63 -4.39
C ASP A 937 -43.19 -17.96 -3.83
N ARG A 938 -43.00 -18.16 -2.52
CA ARG A 938 -43.69 -19.20 -1.75
C ARG A 938 -45.11 -18.76 -1.38
N GLY A 939 -45.85 -18.29 -2.38
CA GLY A 939 -47.28 -18.02 -2.33
C GLY A 939 -48.09 -19.31 -2.20
N LYS A 940 -47.99 -19.97 -1.03
CA LYS A 940 -48.68 -21.21 -0.63
C LYS A 940 -48.49 -22.41 -1.59
N ILE A 941 -47.35 -23.07 -1.46
CA ILE A 941 -47.36 -24.54 -1.38
C ILE A 941 -46.82 -24.90 0.02
N SER A 942 -47.69 -25.49 0.83
CA SER A 942 -47.35 -26.13 2.09
C SER A 942 -46.77 -27.53 1.81
N PRO A 943 -46.17 -28.18 2.81
CA PRO A 943 -44.76 -28.56 2.85
C PRO A 943 -44.43 -29.80 1.99
N VAL A 944 -43.16 -30.23 2.04
CA VAL A 944 -42.68 -31.57 1.60
C VAL A 944 -42.49 -31.76 0.08
N TYR A 945 -41.22 -31.91 -0.33
CA TYR A 945 -40.66 -32.41 -1.60
C TYR A 945 -41.25 -31.96 -2.95
N ALA A 946 -40.40 -31.33 -3.77
CA ALA A 946 -40.05 -31.75 -5.14
C ALA A 946 -38.89 -30.87 -5.64
#